data_AF-A0A7G1PGT3-F1
#
_entry.id   AF-A0A7G1PGT3-F1
#
_cell.length_a   1.000
_cell.length_b   1.000
_cell.length_c   1.000
_cell.angle_alpha   90.00
_cell.angle_beta   90.00
_cell.angle_gamma   90.00
#
_symmetry.space_group_name_H-M   'P 1'
#
loop_
_entity.id
_entity.type
_entity.pdbx_description
1 polymer ?
#
loop_
_entity_poly.entity_id
_entity_poly.type
_entity_poly.pdbx_seq_one_letter_code
_entity_poly.pdbx_strand_id
1 'polypeptide(L)'
;MAVTRLVEDHMIIEKDVTIPLRDGGHVVANVFRPRDAERSPVIVNYSPYGKDVHFSSFWPELYAELRDNHPEITSQSSLRHMVFETPDPEVWTRLGYAVVRVDSRGAGKSPGRLQPNSPQEFMDAYDAVEWAGTAPWSNGKVGLLGISYYAAGQWMIAQQRPPHLAALQPWQGTSDFYRDRTRQGGIFSSGFVEFWWESVHTNQHGNGASRYVDYFTGRRNTGPELPPDQLAADRVDYIQDILDHPLEDDWYRARSAELQKIDIPTLVGANWGGLQVHLRGTLLGFIGIASPEKWLRIQRGSYFLAFYHPENVDTQCRFFDRYLKGDDTAWTDEPPVQIVLRDIDDGVHELVEATQWPLPGTEEHRLHLDCTSMALSADRPTATGQATYAAPAGSAVFSTAPLAEPLEFAGPISLTLRLAGSTEDADIFAVLRAYRPDGDEATFYAASGPDSPVSLGWLRASHRQVDPERSGFLQPFHTHAVREPLVPGQDYDLTVEIWPAGLHLPAGSRLELTLRGSDFARTEHGPGFTGHDHPDDRPGRRVPRRTDADDGTVRGRVPVPAAHRPERGTERAQREPERFLAAHTSREADPMTDHPPTPPAGDRSARLAGLLERVEEQLADDLVPVEIFNDEDVFRGEMERIFTHTWVFVAHETEIPKSGDFVQRRIGLDPVIVTRDGEGGINVLSNYCRHRGTQVCQTDAGNSRFFKCPYHGWTYSNTGELVGTPMLQRAYGERVDPTDWSLLKAPRVESRQGFVFASLSEDVPPLDEYLGGAGWMLDLIVGLHPDGMRVAGPPDRYKVRANWKSAAENFAGDVYHVPNLHASGEQVRMAYGIDGAADLGRSYEFENGHNFMGHAWTEVLGPDGVLWGYPPRVKDHFDLSELDETQLRVVRDEPPTVGNIFPNFSFIRVFSPTVPGGPLVAFTSFRQWQPIGPGEIELWSWQFVWKFQSDEDALEDYVTGQFQFGSAGIFEQDDTVAWEGIARAGASPWARKAEMSFHYQQGNKSEIDQSPDPDWKGPGLHRLTGYGEHNQLNFYRHWLKVMKGPEPTGAKSTGTEAADAEPAEVQS
;
A
#
# COMPACT_ATOMS: atom_id res chain seq x y z
N MET A 1 -29.57 -33.96 3.08
CA MET A 1 -28.16 -34.38 3.24
C MET A 1 -27.94 -34.76 4.70
N ALA A 2 -26.95 -35.58 5.05
CA ALA A 2 -26.69 -35.89 6.46
C ALA A 2 -26.01 -34.67 7.13
N VAL A 3 -26.64 -34.09 8.15
CA VAL A 3 -26.05 -32.98 8.91
C VAL A 3 -24.77 -33.48 9.59
N THR A 4 -23.66 -32.81 9.32
CA THR A 4 -22.38 -33.13 9.97
C THR A 4 -22.19 -32.20 11.14
N ARG A 5 -22.05 -32.77 12.33
CA ARG A 5 -21.81 -32.01 13.56
C ARG A 5 -20.37 -32.18 14.00
N LEU A 6 -19.66 -31.08 14.11
CA LEU A 6 -18.28 -30.99 14.60
C LEU A 6 -18.27 -30.19 15.90
N VAL A 7 -17.34 -30.53 16.79
CA VAL A 7 -17.09 -29.78 18.02
C VAL A 7 -15.62 -29.40 18.00
N GLU A 8 -15.37 -28.11 17.94
CA GLU A 8 -14.05 -27.50 18.08
C GLU A 8 -14.01 -26.77 19.44
N ASP A 9 -12.85 -26.20 19.81
CA ASP A 9 -12.53 -25.78 21.19
C ASP A 9 -13.68 -25.02 21.89
N HIS A 10 -14.07 -23.86 21.34
CA HIS A 10 -15.14 -22.98 21.83
C HIS A 10 -16.42 -22.98 20.98
N MET A 11 -16.51 -23.82 19.94
CA MET A 11 -17.55 -23.72 18.91
C MET A 11 -18.11 -25.10 18.50
N ILE A 12 -19.42 -25.15 18.26
CA ILE A 12 -20.11 -26.26 17.60
C ILE A 12 -20.44 -25.85 16.17
N ILE A 13 -20.11 -26.71 15.21
CA ILE A 13 -20.35 -26.50 13.79
C ILE A 13 -21.35 -27.56 13.31
N GLU A 14 -22.46 -27.12 12.73
CA GLU A 14 -23.45 -27.97 12.08
C GLU A 14 -23.48 -27.62 10.59
N LYS A 15 -22.92 -28.50 9.77
CA LYS A 15 -22.84 -28.33 8.32
C LYS A 15 -24.05 -28.91 7.61
N ASP A 16 -24.41 -28.27 6.50
CA ASP A 16 -25.45 -28.70 5.56
C ASP A 16 -26.84 -28.84 6.20
N VAL A 17 -27.14 -27.93 7.12
CA VAL A 17 -28.45 -27.79 7.76
C VAL A 17 -29.47 -27.32 6.73
N THR A 18 -30.61 -28.00 6.66
CA THR A 18 -31.69 -27.66 5.73
C THR A 18 -32.65 -26.66 6.37
N ILE A 19 -32.86 -25.53 5.70
CA ILE A 19 -33.82 -24.50 6.08
C ILE A 19 -35.03 -24.63 5.14
N PRO A 20 -36.22 -24.99 5.64
CA PRO A 20 -37.42 -25.09 4.82
C PRO A 20 -37.88 -23.69 4.38
N LEU A 21 -38.34 -23.58 3.13
CA LEU A 21 -38.87 -22.35 2.55
C LEU A 21 -40.40 -22.44 2.44
N ARG A 22 -41.05 -21.27 2.39
CA ARG A 22 -42.52 -21.18 2.32
C ARG A 22 -43.15 -21.81 1.07
N ASP A 23 -42.38 -21.93 -0.02
CA ASP A 23 -42.83 -22.53 -1.28
C ASP A 23 -42.70 -24.06 -1.30
N GLY A 24 -42.26 -24.67 -0.18
CA GLY A 24 -42.00 -26.10 -0.07
C GLY A 24 -40.60 -26.51 -0.51
N GLY A 25 -39.78 -25.57 -0.99
CA GLY A 25 -38.36 -25.76 -1.24
C GLY A 25 -37.51 -25.72 0.04
N HIS A 26 -36.19 -25.69 -0.13
CA HIS A 26 -35.25 -25.48 0.97
C HIS A 26 -33.98 -24.80 0.49
N VAL A 27 -33.32 -24.07 1.39
CA VAL A 27 -31.91 -23.66 1.28
C VAL A 27 -31.05 -24.42 2.29
N VAL A 28 -29.75 -24.42 2.08
CA VAL A 28 -28.77 -25.16 2.87
C VAL A 28 -27.83 -24.18 3.57
N ALA A 29 -27.58 -24.41 4.86
CA ALA A 29 -26.81 -23.54 5.72
C ALA A 29 -25.72 -24.29 6.50
N ASN A 30 -24.72 -23.54 6.94
CA ASN A 30 -23.81 -23.94 8.01
C ASN A 30 -24.12 -23.09 9.25
N VAL A 31 -24.19 -23.73 10.42
CA VAL A 31 -24.42 -23.08 11.71
C VAL A 31 -23.17 -23.23 12.56
N PHE A 32 -22.61 -22.11 12.99
CA PHE A 32 -21.50 -22.01 13.92
C PHE A 32 -22.04 -21.40 15.20
N ARG A 33 -21.88 -22.05 16.35
CA ARG A 33 -22.42 -21.51 17.61
C ARG A 33 -21.50 -21.76 18.79
N PRO A 34 -21.52 -20.90 19.83
CA PRO A 34 -20.71 -21.11 21.01
C PRO A 34 -21.03 -22.46 21.66
N ARG A 35 -20.00 -23.17 22.11
CA ARG A 35 -20.15 -24.52 22.66
C ARG A 35 -20.97 -24.56 23.94
N ASP A 36 -20.75 -23.58 24.82
CA ASP A 36 -21.27 -23.59 26.19
C ASP A 36 -22.50 -22.68 26.38
N ALA A 37 -22.98 -22.02 25.33
CA ALA A 37 -24.19 -21.20 25.39
C ALA A 37 -25.45 -22.05 25.22
N GLU A 38 -26.43 -21.88 26.13
CA GLU A 38 -27.76 -22.50 25.98
C GLU A 38 -28.54 -21.85 24.83
N ARG A 39 -28.52 -20.52 24.78
CA ARG A 39 -29.11 -19.70 23.71
C ARG A 39 -28.16 -18.58 23.32
N SER A 40 -28.07 -18.29 22.03
CA SER A 40 -27.21 -17.24 21.49
C SER A 40 -27.98 -16.25 20.63
N PRO A 41 -27.59 -14.96 20.63
CA PRO A 41 -27.93 -14.06 19.52
C PRO A 41 -27.35 -14.61 18.21
N VAL A 42 -28.02 -14.33 17.10
CA VAL A 42 -27.70 -14.95 15.81
C VAL A 42 -27.31 -13.90 14.78
N ILE A 43 -26.25 -14.14 14.04
CA ILE A 43 -25.84 -13.38 12.86
C ILE A 43 -26.11 -14.23 11.64
N VAL A 44 -26.85 -13.69 10.66
CA VAL A 44 -27.18 -14.41 9.42
C VAL A 44 -26.47 -13.77 8.21
N ASN A 45 -25.86 -14.63 7.38
CA ASN A 45 -25.30 -14.33 6.07
C ASN A 45 -26.04 -15.14 5.01
N TYR A 46 -26.53 -14.49 3.96
CA TYR A 46 -27.25 -15.14 2.87
C TYR A 46 -26.71 -14.65 1.52
N SER A 47 -26.17 -15.53 0.68
CA SER A 47 -25.59 -15.14 -0.62
C SER A 47 -25.46 -16.29 -1.64
N PRO A 48 -25.17 -15.96 -2.91
CA PRO A 48 -24.80 -16.94 -3.93
C PRO A 48 -23.29 -17.28 -3.97
N TYR A 49 -22.47 -16.81 -3.04
CA TYR A 49 -21.01 -16.96 -3.11
C TYR A 49 -20.47 -18.34 -2.67
N GLY A 50 -21.33 -19.16 -2.07
CA GLY A 50 -20.96 -20.50 -1.59
C GLY A 50 -20.45 -20.47 -0.16
N LYS A 51 -21.27 -20.95 0.78
CA LYS A 51 -21.00 -21.00 2.22
C LYS A 51 -19.82 -21.89 2.63
N ASP A 52 -19.34 -22.76 1.74
CA ASP A 52 -18.18 -23.64 1.96
C ASP A 52 -16.95 -23.23 1.12
N VAL A 53 -17.03 -22.13 0.36
CA VAL A 53 -15.90 -21.63 -0.44
C VAL A 53 -14.97 -20.83 0.47
N HIS A 54 -13.83 -21.43 0.80
CA HIS A 54 -12.84 -20.77 1.64
C HIS A 54 -12.28 -19.52 0.95
N PHE A 55 -12.01 -18.48 1.75
CA PHE A 55 -11.56 -17.19 1.26
C PHE A 55 -10.29 -17.29 0.37
N SER A 56 -9.31 -18.10 0.77
CA SER A 56 -8.09 -18.33 -0.04
C SER A 56 -8.33 -18.90 -1.44
N SER A 57 -9.44 -19.61 -1.63
CA SER A 57 -9.82 -20.13 -2.95
C SER A 57 -10.58 -19.10 -3.77
N PHE A 58 -11.37 -18.25 -3.12
CA PHE A 58 -12.18 -17.23 -3.78
C PHE A 58 -11.31 -16.10 -4.34
N TRP A 59 -10.44 -15.54 -3.49
CA TRP A 59 -9.56 -14.41 -3.85
C TRP A 59 -8.19 -14.56 -3.17
N PRO A 60 -7.28 -15.34 -3.79
CA PRO A 60 -6.03 -15.75 -3.16
C PRO A 60 -5.09 -14.57 -2.84
N GLU A 61 -5.05 -13.54 -3.68
CA GLU A 61 -4.18 -12.37 -3.49
C GLU A 61 -4.59 -11.57 -2.25
N LEU A 62 -5.88 -11.24 -2.13
CA LEU A 62 -6.40 -10.49 -0.97
C LEU A 62 -6.38 -11.33 0.32
N TYR A 63 -6.56 -12.65 0.20
CA TYR A 63 -6.37 -13.56 1.33
C TYR A 63 -4.91 -13.61 1.79
N ALA A 64 -3.95 -13.65 0.85
CA ALA A 64 -2.53 -13.58 1.16
C ALA A 64 -2.19 -12.25 1.83
N GLU A 65 -2.71 -11.12 1.33
CA GLU A 65 -2.56 -9.81 1.98
C GLU A 65 -3.08 -9.85 3.42
N LEU A 66 -4.32 -10.30 3.66
CA LEU A 66 -4.88 -10.45 5.00
C LEU A 66 -4.00 -11.35 5.90
N ARG A 67 -3.56 -12.50 5.37
CA ARG A 67 -2.81 -13.50 6.15
C ARG A 67 -1.40 -13.01 6.49
N ASP A 68 -0.72 -12.41 5.52
CA ASP A 68 0.71 -12.13 5.59
C ASP A 68 0.99 -10.74 6.16
N ASN A 69 0.08 -9.76 5.98
CA ASN A 69 0.33 -8.36 6.32
C ASN A 69 -0.56 -7.80 7.44
N HIS A 70 -1.51 -8.57 7.96
CA HIS A 70 -2.45 -8.12 9.00
C HIS A 70 -2.44 -9.01 10.25
N PRO A 71 -1.32 -9.08 11.00
CA PRO A 71 -1.20 -9.90 12.22
C PRO A 71 -2.23 -9.53 13.30
N GLU A 72 -2.68 -8.28 13.35
CA GLU A 72 -3.75 -7.82 14.22
C GLU A 72 -5.08 -8.51 13.93
N ILE A 73 -5.35 -8.87 12.67
CA ILE A 73 -6.53 -9.66 12.28
C ILE A 73 -6.27 -11.15 12.56
N THR A 74 -5.12 -11.68 12.14
CA THR A 74 -4.84 -13.12 12.22
C THR A 74 -4.55 -13.60 13.64
N SER A 75 -4.11 -12.73 14.55
CA SER A 75 -3.94 -13.06 15.97
C SER A 75 -5.24 -13.51 16.66
N GLN A 76 -6.40 -13.14 16.11
CA GLN A 76 -7.71 -13.49 16.65
C GLN A 76 -8.33 -14.74 16.00
N SER A 77 -7.74 -15.29 14.94
CA SER A 77 -8.34 -16.38 14.18
C SER A 77 -7.32 -17.24 13.45
N SER A 78 -7.55 -18.55 13.41
CA SER A 78 -6.78 -19.45 12.56
C SER A 78 -7.09 -19.28 11.07
N LEU A 79 -8.09 -18.44 10.73
CA LEU A 79 -8.63 -18.18 9.40
C LEU A 79 -9.31 -19.38 8.72
N ARG A 80 -9.33 -20.55 9.37
CA ARG A 80 -9.79 -21.83 8.80
C ARG A 80 -11.24 -21.79 8.31
N HIS A 81 -12.07 -21.01 8.98
CA HIS A 81 -13.50 -20.91 8.70
C HIS A 81 -13.86 -19.64 7.93
N MET A 82 -12.89 -18.90 7.41
CA MET A 82 -13.16 -17.67 6.67
C MET A 82 -13.77 -17.94 5.30
N VAL A 83 -14.91 -17.30 5.05
CA VAL A 83 -15.51 -17.17 3.72
C VAL A 83 -15.47 -15.69 3.38
N PHE A 84 -15.16 -15.39 2.11
CA PHE A 84 -15.06 -14.02 1.61
C PHE A 84 -16.27 -13.17 2.05
N GLU A 85 -15.99 -11.97 2.58
CA GLU A 85 -16.98 -10.96 2.99
C GLU A 85 -17.91 -11.29 4.16
N THR A 86 -17.62 -12.33 4.94
CA THR A 86 -18.45 -12.74 6.08
C THR A 86 -17.74 -12.61 7.42
N PRO A 87 -18.46 -12.38 8.53
CA PRO A 87 -17.87 -12.44 9.87
C PRO A 87 -17.17 -13.78 10.12
N ASP A 88 -16.01 -13.71 10.77
CA ASP A 88 -15.25 -14.91 11.13
C ASP A 88 -15.93 -15.69 12.27
N PRO A 89 -16.36 -16.95 12.07
CA PRO A 89 -17.06 -17.69 13.10
C PRO A 89 -16.16 -18.00 14.29
N GLU A 90 -14.84 -18.10 14.11
CA GLU A 90 -13.92 -18.31 15.24
C GLU A 90 -13.95 -17.12 16.20
N VAL A 91 -14.00 -15.90 15.66
CA VAL A 91 -14.04 -14.67 16.46
C VAL A 91 -15.42 -14.49 17.08
N TRP A 92 -16.47 -14.52 16.27
CA TRP A 92 -17.82 -14.19 16.71
C TRP A 92 -18.43 -15.20 17.69
N THR A 93 -18.05 -16.49 17.60
CA THR A 93 -18.49 -17.48 18.60
C THR A 93 -17.79 -17.31 19.95
N ARG A 94 -16.54 -16.82 20.01
CA ARG A 94 -15.91 -16.41 21.28
C ARG A 94 -16.61 -15.21 21.90
N LEU A 95 -17.11 -14.30 21.06
CA LEU A 95 -17.93 -13.16 21.48
C LEU A 95 -19.37 -13.56 21.86
N GLY A 96 -19.71 -14.86 21.82
CA GLY A 96 -21.01 -15.38 22.26
C GLY A 96 -22.13 -15.35 21.22
N TYR A 97 -21.80 -15.11 19.95
CA TYR A 97 -22.76 -15.10 18.84
C TYR A 97 -22.78 -16.43 18.09
N ALA A 98 -23.97 -16.84 17.65
CA ALA A 98 -24.09 -17.86 16.60
C ALA A 98 -24.01 -17.19 15.22
N VAL A 99 -23.30 -17.81 14.28
CA VAL A 99 -23.19 -17.37 12.89
C VAL A 99 -23.84 -18.41 11.99
N VAL A 100 -24.80 -17.99 11.16
CA VAL A 100 -25.52 -18.84 10.20
C VAL A 100 -25.20 -18.37 8.80
N ARG A 101 -24.54 -19.21 8.01
CA ARG A 101 -24.20 -18.92 6.61
C ARG A 101 -25.05 -19.76 5.68
N VAL A 102 -25.78 -19.12 4.79
CA VAL A 102 -26.80 -19.73 3.94
C VAL A 102 -26.43 -19.56 2.48
N ASP A 103 -26.43 -20.68 1.74
CA ASP A 103 -26.39 -20.66 0.28
C ASP A 103 -27.75 -20.22 -0.25
N SER A 104 -27.78 -19.17 -1.06
CA SER A 104 -29.00 -18.74 -1.74
C SER A 104 -29.55 -19.82 -2.67
N ARG A 105 -30.85 -19.76 -2.98
CA ARG A 105 -31.49 -20.68 -3.93
C ARG A 105 -30.71 -20.79 -5.24
N GLY A 106 -30.41 -22.02 -5.65
CA GLY A 106 -29.67 -22.32 -6.87
C GLY A 106 -28.16 -22.10 -6.80
N ALA A 107 -27.61 -21.71 -5.66
CA ALA A 107 -26.17 -21.60 -5.43
C ALA A 107 -25.67 -22.65 -4.42
N GLY A 108 -24.38 -22.99 -4.50
CA GLY A 108 -23.72 -23.94 -3.62
C GLY A 108 -24.53 -25.24 -3.48
N LYS A 109 -24.89 -25.60 -2.26
CA LYS A 109 -25.66 -26.83 -1.99
C LYS A 109 -27.18 -26.62 -1.99
N SER A 110 -27.66 -25.40 -2.18
CA SER A 110 -29.09 -25.08 -2.24
C SER A 110 -29.67 -25.32 -3.63
N PRO A 111 -30.62 -26.25 -3.80
CA PRO A 111 -31.22 -26.52 -5.10
C PRO A 111 -32.14 -25.39 -5.57
N GLY A 112 -32.49 -25.42 -6.86
CA GLY A 112 -33.42 -24.50 -7.49
C GLY A 112 -32.77 -23.61 -8.53
N ARG A 113 -33.53 -22.61 -8.99
CA ARG A 113 -33.09 -21.70 -10.05
C ARG A 113 -32.21 -20.58 -9.48
N LEU A 114 -30.98 -20.46 -9.98
CA LEU A 114 -30.05 -19.39 -9.63
C LEU A 114 -30.51 -18.08 -10.29
N GLN A 115 -31.07 -17.18 -9.47
CA GLN A 115 -31.51 -15.85 -9.91
C GLN A 115 -31.17 -14.79 -8.84
N PRO A 116 -29.93 -14.31 -8.82
CA PRO A 116 -29.48 -13.32 -7.84
C PRO A 116 -30.22 -11.97 -7.93
N ASN A 117 -30.32 -11.30 -6.79
CA ASN A 117 -31.04 -10.07 -6.50
C ASN A 117 -32.53 -10.13 -6.83
N SER A 118 -33.12 -11.31 -7.01
CA SER A 118 -34.55 -11.41 -7.34
C SER A 118 -35.43 -11.21 -6.10
N PRO A 119 -36.68 -10.75 -6.28
CA PRO A 119 -37.65 -10.75 -5.20
C PRO A 119 -37.75 -12.11 -4.50
N GLN A 120 -37.72 -13.21 -5.27
CA GLN A 120 -37.81 -14.57 -4.73
C GLN A 120 -36.63 -14.89 -3.81
N GLU A 121 -35.40 -14.58 -4.22
CA GLU A 121 -34.21 -14.82 -3.40
C GLU A 121 -34.32 -14.11 -2.05
N PHE A 122 -34.82 -12.87 -2.01
CA PHE A 122 -34.97 -12.13 -0.77
C PHE A 122 -36.16 -12.60 0.09
N MET A 123 -37.18 -13.22 -0.51
CA MET A 123 -38.22 -13.94 0.25
C MET A 123 -37.62 -15.18 0.94
N ASP A 124 -36.70 -15.88 0.28
CA ASP A 124 -36.02 -17.03 0.86
C ASP A 124 -35.08 -16.61 1.99
N ALA A 125 -34.41 -15.46 1.85
CA ALA A 125 -33.59 -14.86 2.89
C ALA A 125 -34.41 -14.43 4.12
N TYR A 126 -35.65 -13.93 3.93
CA TYR A 126 -36.60 -13.73 5.02
C TYR A 126 -36.87 -15.04 5.77
N ASP A 127 -37.16 -16.13 5.05
CA ASP A 127 -37.44 -17.42 5.67
C ASP A 127 -36.23 -17.94 6.47
N ALA A 128 -35.01 -17.70 5.96
CA ALA A 128 -33.78 -18.03 6.68
C ALA A 128 -33.59 -17.23 7.98
N VAL A 129 -33.93 -15.94 7.99
CA VAL A 129 -33.90 -15.10 9.21
C VAL A 129 -34.92 -15.61 10.24
N GLU A 130 -36.15 -15.91 9.82
CA GLU A 130 -37.18 -16.40 10.73
C GLU A 130 -36.87 -17.80 11.28
N TRP A 131 -36.29 -18.67 10.45
CA TRP A 131 -35.80 -19.97 10.90
C TRP A 131 -34.68 -19.81 11.94
N ALA A 132 -33.72 -18.93 11.70
CA ALA A 132 -32.62 -18.67 12.62
C ALA A 132 -33.11 -18.06 13.95
N GLY A 133 -34.11 -17.20 13.91
CA GLY A 133 -34.75 -16.61 15.10
C GLY A 133 -35.53 -17.63 15.94
N THR A 134 -36.07 -18.68 15.33
CA THR A 134 -36.91 -19.68 16.01
C THR A 134 -36.17 -20.97 16.38
N ALA A 135 -34.90 -21.11 15.97
CA ALA A 135 -34.09 -22.28 16.31
C ALA A 135 -33.98 -22.47 17.83
N PRO A 136 -33.95 -23.72 18.35
CA PRO A 136 -33.95 -23.96 19.80
C PRO A 136 -32.77 -23.33 20.57
N TRP A 137 -31.63 -23.18 19.91
CA TRP A 137 -30.40 -22.56 20.42
C TRP A 137 -30.35 -21.04 20.20
N SER A 138 -31.38 -20.44 19.60
CA SER A 138 -31.48 -19.00 19.38
C SER A 138 -32.12 -18.31 20.58
N ASN A 139 -31.69 -17.08 20.85
CA ASN A 139 -32.36 -16.20 21.81
C ASN A 139 -33.54 -15.42 21.20
N GLY A 140 -33.82 -15.60 19.91
CA GLY A 140 -34.90 -14.91 19.20
C GLY A 140 -34.50 -13.57 18.56
N LYS A 141 -33.24 -13.15 18.66
CA LYS A 141 -32.72 -11.92 18.07
C LYS A 141 -31.70 -12.23 16.97
N VAL A 142 -32.01 -11.79 15.75
CA VAL A 142 -31.16 -11.96 14.57
C VAL A 142 -30.60 -10.61 14.15
N GLY A 143 -29.30 -10.56 13.88
CA GLY A 143 -28.62 -9.47 13.18
C GLY A 143 -28.16 -9.90 11.80
N LEU A 144 -28.03 -8.93 10.89
CA LEU A 144 -27.38 -9.13 9.60
C LEU A 144 -26.07 -8.34 9.57
N LEU A 145 -24.98 -9.00 9.16
CA LEU A 145 -23.65 -8.42 9.10
C LEU A 145 -22.88 -9.05 7.94
N GLY A 146 -22.20 -8.24 7.13
CA GLY A 146 -21.33 -8.71 6.06
C GLY A 146 -21.01 -7.59 5.08
N ILE A 147 -20.18 -7.89 4.09
CA ILE A 147 -19.68 -6.93 3.11
C ILE A 147 -20.44 -7.08 1.76
N SER A 148 -20.48 -6.04 0.92
CA SER A 148 -20.84 -6.14 -0.51
C SER A 148 -22.22 -6.76 -0.76
N TYR A 149 -22.32 -7.97 -1.32
CA TYR A 149 -23.61 -8.62 -1.58
C TYR A 149 -24.38 -8.93 -0.29
N TYR A 150 -23.67 -9.32 0.76
CA TYR A 150 -24.29 -9.53 2.07
C TYR A 150 -24.85 -8.21 2.60
N ALA A 151 -24.11 -7.11 2.49
CA ALA A 151 -24.54 -5.78 2.89
C ALA A 151 -25.72 -5.25 2.06
N ALA A 152 -25.65 -5.39 0.73
CA ALA A 152 -26.74 -5.00 -0.19
C ALA A 152 -28.02 -5.80 0.08
N GLY A 153 -27.87 -7.10 0.37
CA GLY A 153 -28.98 -7.98 0.73
C GLY A 153 -29.67 -7.57 2.04
N GLN A 154 -28.95 -6.97 3.00
CA GLN A 154 -29.57 -6.53 4.26
C GLN A 154 -30.70 -5.53 4.02
N TRP A 155 -30.52 -4.60 3.09
CA TRP A 155 -31.57 -3.62 2.73
C TRP A 155 -32.83 -4.31 2.20
N MET A 156 -32.64 -5.30 1.32
CA MET A 156 -33.72 -6.04 0.69
C MET A 156 -34.44 -7.01 1.65
N ILE A 157 -33.73 -7.55 2.64
CA ILE A 157 -34.30 -8.37 3.70
C ILE A 157 -35.06 -7.48 4.70
N ALA A 158 -34.43 -6.39 5.15
CA ALA A 158 -34.97 -5.51 6.18
C ALA A 158 -36.25 -4.80 5.74
N GLN A 159 -36.38 -4.40 4.47
CA GLN A 159 -37.62 -3.78 3.97
C GLN A 159 -38.86 -4.69 4.11
N GLN A 160 -38.66 -6.00 4.20
CA GLN A 160 -39.73 -6.99 4.40
C GLN A 160 -40.11 -7.17 5.88
N ARG A 161 -39.31 -6.60 6.80
CA ARG A 161 -39.51 -6.61 8.26
C ARG A 161 -39.70 -8.01 8.86
N PRO A 162 -38.71 -8.92 8.77
CA PRO A 162 -38.76 -10.20 9.48
C PRO A 162 -38.91 -9.96 10.99
N PRO A 163 -39.91 -10.58 11.66
CA PRO A 163 -40.14 -10.41 13.10
C PRO A 163 -38.93 -10.62 14.01
N HIS A 164 -38.01 -11.51 13.66
CA HIS A 164 -36.83 -11.80 14.49
C HIS A 164 -35.62 -10.93 14.15
N LEU A 165 -35.68 -10.13 13.08
CA LEU A 165 -34.61 -9.22 12.69
C LEU A 165 -34.58 -8.00 13.61
N ALA A 166 -33.52 -7.88 14.39
CA ALA A 166 -33.42 -6.89 15.46
C ALA A 166 -32.38 -5.80 15.19
N ALA A 167 -31.37 -6.06 14.35
CA ALA A 167 -30.32 -5.08 14.07
C ALA A 167 -29.64 -5.33 12.71
N LEU A 168 -29.11 -4.27 12.08
CA LEU A 168 -28.41 -4.33 10.80
C LEU A 168 -27.00 -3.74 10.92
N GLN A 169 -26.05 -4.36 10.22
CA GLN A 169 -24.70 -3.85 10.01
C GLN A 169 -24.26 -4.01 8.55
N PRO A 170 -24.80 -3.19 7.62
CA PRO A 170 -24.40 -3.22 6.23
C PRO A 170 -23.07 -2.49 6.06
N TRP A 171 -22.03 -3.27 5.80
CA TRP A 171 -20.68 -2.76 5.56
C TRP A 171 -20.42 -2.75 4.06
N GLN A 172 -20.25 -1.60 3.41
CA GLN A 172 -19.97 -1.50 1.96
C GLN A 172 -21.03 -2.18 1.08
N GLY A 173 -22.29 -1.80 1.21
CA GLY A 173 -23.40 -2.39 0.45
C GLY A 173 -24.08 -1.41 -0.48
N THR A 174 -24.25 -1.78 -1.76
CA THR A 174 -25.10 -1.02 -2.69
C THR A 174 -26.56 -1.04 -2.25
N SER A 175 -27.32 0.03 -2.47
CA SER A 175 -28.76 0.08 -2.14
C SER A 175 -29.67 0.21 -3.37
N ASP A 176 -29.12 0.71 -4.49
CA ASP A 176 -29.78 0.83 -5.79
C ASP A 176 -29.09 -0.10 -6.81
N PHE A 177 -29.80 -1.15 -7.22
CA PHE A 177 -29.28 -2.15 -8.16
C PHE A 177 -28.99 -1.56 -9.56
N TYR A 178 -29.69 -0.50 -9.95
CA TYR A 178 -29.42 0.22 -11.18
C TYR A 178 -28.19 1.12 -11.00
N ARG A 179 -28.29 2.14 -10.14
CA ARG A 179 -27.36 3.29 -10.14
C ARG A 179 -26.01 2.99 -9.50
N ASP A 180 -25.97 2.11 -8.50
CA ASP A 180 -24.74 1.83 -7.76
C ASP A 180 -23.96 0.69 -8.40
N ARG A 181 -24.68 -0.34 -8.88
CA ARG A 181 -24.10 -1.66 -9.17
C ARG A 181 -23.97 -1.98 -10.65
N THR A 182 -25.05 -1.82 -11.42
CA THR A 182 -25.08 -2.31 -12.81
C THR A 182 -24.89 -1.20 -13.82
N ARG A 183 -25.37 0.02 -13.55
CA ARG A 183 -25.36 1.13 -14.49
C ARG A 183 -24.99 2.46 -13.82
N GLN A 184 -23.72 2.84 -13.90
CA GLN A 184 -23.23 4.11 -13.37
C GLN A 184 -23.54 5.24 -14.36
N GLY A 185 -24.36 6.20 -13.95
CA GLY A 185 -24.83 7.28 -14.83
C GLY A 185 -25.65 6.79 -16.03
N GLY A 186 -26.19 5.56 -15.98
CA GLY A 186 -26.90 4.91 -17.09
C GLY A 186 -26.01 4.12 -18.07
N ILE A 187 -24.70 4.08 -17.84
CA ILE A 187 -23.74 3.32 -18.66
C ILE A 187 -23.53 1.95 -18.02
N PHE A 188 -23.58 0.86 -18.79
CA PHE A 188 -23.41 -0.48 -18.24
C PHE A 188 -21.99 -0.69 -17.68
N SER A 189 -21.90 -1.01 -16.39
CA SER A 189 -20.64 -1.31 -15.68
C SER A 189 -20.22 -2.77 -15.90
N SER A 190 -19.99 -3.11 -17.17
CA SER A 190 -19.82 -4.48 -17.62
C SER A 190 -18.62 -5.19 -17.00
N GLY A 191 -17.50 -4.48 -16.82
CA GLY A 191 -16.32 -5.07 -16.19
C GLY A 191 -16.65 -5.70 -14.84
N PHE A 192 -17.39 -4.96 -14.00
CA PHE A 192 -17.67 -5.43 -12.64
C PHE A 192 -18.74 -6.51 -12.66
N VAL A 193 -19.81 -6.28 -13.43
CA VAL A 193 -20.94 -7.20 -13.49
C VAL A 193 -20.54 -8.56 -14.08
N GLU A 194 -19.71 -8.59 -15.12
CA GLU A 194 -19.20 -9.84 -15.71
C GLU A 194 -18.27 -10.58 -14.75
N PHE A 195 -17.28 -9.87 -14.16
CA PHE A 195 -16.40 -10.44 -13.15
C PHE A 195 -17.16 -11.05 -11.96
N TRP A 196 -18.14 -10.30 -11.46
CA TRP A 196 -19.00 -10.74 -10.37
C TRP A 196 -19.86 -11.93 -10.77
N TRP A 197 -20.46 -11.89 -11.97
CA TRP A 197 -21.33 -12.96 -12.45
C TRP A 197 -20.57 -14.26 -12.66
N GLU A 198 -19.36 -14.23 -13.21
CA GLU A 198 -18.52 -15.43 -13.33
C GLU A 198 -18.25 -16.09 -11.96
N SER A 199 -18.05 -15.28 -10.92
CA SER A 199 -17.85 -15.77 -9.55
C SER A 199 -19.09 -16.46 -8.98
N VAL A 200 -20.28 -15.95 -9.29
CA VAL A 200 -21.57 -16.54 -8.88
C VAL A 200 -21.94 -17.76 -9.71
N HIS A 201 -21.81 -17.66 -11.03
CA HIS A 201 -22.09 -18.74 -11.97
C HIS A 201 -21.25 -19.99 -11.68
N THR A 202 -19.97 -19.79 -11.32
CA THR A 202 -19.08 -20.89 -10.89
C THR A 202 -19.61 -21.64 -9.66
N ASN A 203 -20.40 -20.97 -8.81
CA ASN A 203 -21.03 -21.55 -7.63
C ASN A 203 -22.47 -22.05 -7.86
N GLN A 204 -22.96 -22.11 -9.10
CA GLN A 204 -24.30 -22.64 -9.38
C GLN A 204 -24.45 -24.08 -8.85
N HIS A 205 -25.57 -24.35 -8.17
CA HIS A 205 -25.93 -25.70 -7.73
C HIS A 205 -25.95 -26.68 -8.90
N GLY A 206 -25.31 -27.83 -8.71
CA GLY A 206 -25.18 -28.85 -9.74
C GLY A 206 -24.09 -28.60 -10.78
N ASN A 207 -23.37 -27.46 -10.73
CA ASN A 207 -22.26 -27.20 -11.64
C ASN A 207 -21.08 -28.12 -11.32
N GLY A 208 -20.92 -29.17 -12.14
CA GLY A 208 -19.85 -30.14 -11.97
C GLY A 208 -18.45 -29.65 -12.34
N ALA A 209 -18.36 -28.55 -13.08
CA ALA A 209 -17.12 -27.90 -13.49
C ALA A 209 -16.66 -26.80 -12.53
N SER A 210 -17.38 -26.58 -11.42
CA SER A 210 -16.97 -25.60 -10.41
C SER A 210 -15.55 -25.87 -9.93
N ARG A 211 -14.71 -24.84 -9.94
CA ARG A 211 -13.35 -24.91 -9.37
C ARG A 211 -13.34 -24.94 -7.84
N TYR A 212 -14.46 -24.60 -7.21
CA TYR A 212 -14.57 -24.52 -5.77
C TYR A 212 -14.97 -25.85 -5.15
N VAL A 213 -14.27 -26.22 -4.10
CA VAL A 213 -14.56 -27.38 -3.26
C VAL A 213 -14.96 -26.92 -1.87
N ASP A 214 -15.78 -27.72 -1.20
CA ASP A 214 -16.02 -27.58 0.23
C ASP A 214 -14.69 -27.83 0.94
N TYR A 215 -14.15 -26.76 1.51
CA TYR A 215 -12.82 -26.75 2.12
C TYR A 215 -12.61 -27.84 3.19
N PHE A 216 -13.67 -28.20 3.92
CA PHE A 216 -13.58 -29.18 5.01
C PHE A 216 -13.66 -30.62 4.53
N THR A 217 -14.48 -30.87 3.52
CA THR A 217 -14.75 -32.24 3.08
C THR A 217 -13.95 -32.63 1.84
N GLY A 218 -13.35 -31.64 1.15
CA GLY A 218 -12.73 -31.82 -0.17
C GLY A 218 -13.72 -32.20 -1.26
N ARG A 219 -15.03 -32.22 -0.95
CA ARG A 219 -16.10 -32.56 -1.89
C ARG A 219 -16.51 -31.32 -2.68
N ARG A 220 -17.31 -31.51 -3.72
CA ARG A 220 -17.86 -30.41 -4.50
C ARG A 220 -18.69 -29.46 -3.63
N ASN A 221 -18.45 -28.15 -3.74
CA ASN A 221 -19.23 -27.13 -3.05
C ASN A 221 -20.66 -27.00 -3.62
N THR A 222 -20.86 -27.36 -4.89
CA THR A 222 -22.14 -27.17 -5.60
C THR A 222 -23.11 -28.35 -5.49
N GLY A 223 -22.86 -29.32 -4.60
CA GLY A 223 -23.70 -30.51 -4.44
C GLY A 223 -23.61 -31.50 -5.63
N PRO A 224 -24.59 -32.40 -5.79
CA PRO A 224 -24.60 -33.41 -6.85
C PRO A 224 -24.69 -32.78 -8.25
N GLU A 225 -23.97 -33.33 -9.23
CA GLU A 225 -23.99 -32.82 -10.61
C GLU A 225 -25.37 -32.88 -11.26
N LEU A 226 -25.71 -31.84 -12.02
CA LEU A 226 -26.89 -31.80 -12.88
C LEU A 226 -26.50 -31.93 -14.36
N PRO A 227 -27.35 -32.53 -15.21
CA PRO A 227 -27.14 -32.54 -16.65
C PRO A 227 -27.05 -31.11 -17.23
N PRO A 228 -26.24 -30.87 -18.28
CA PRO A 228 -26.05 -29.53 -18.84
C PRO A 228 -27.34 -28.78 -19.20
N ASP A 229 -28.33 -29.46 -19.78
CA ASP A 229 -29.62 -28.84 -20.14
C ASP A 229 -30.40 -28.38 -18.90
N GLN A 230 -30.36 -29.16 -17.82
CA GLN A 230 -30.96 -28.80 -16.54
C GLN A 230 -30.22 -27.64 -15.88
N LEU A 231 -28.87 -27.67 -15.90
CA LEU A 231 -28.05 -26.59 -15.37
C LEU A 231 -28.33 -25.27 -16.09
N ALA A 232 -28.49 -25.29 -17.41
CA ALA A 232 -28.88 -24.11 -18.19
C ALA A 232 -30.31 -23.63 -17.85
N ALA A 233 -31.26 -24.56 -17.68
CA ALA A 233 -32.64 -24.22 -17.30
C ALA A 233 -32.77 -23.65 -15.88
N ASP A 234 -31.90 -24.09 -14.97
CA ASP A 234 -31.84 -23.67 -13.56
C ASP A 234 -31.01 -22.39 -13.34
N ARG A 235 -30.80 -21.58 -14.39
CA ARG A 235 -30.14 -20.27 -14.29
C ARG A 235 -30.87 -19.21 -15.10
N VAL A 236 -30.63 -17.94 -14.78
CA VAL A 236 -30.94 -16.80 -15.66
C VAL A 236 -29.78 -16.45 -16.59
N ASP A 237 -30.07 -15.73 -17.66
CA ASP A 237 -29.03 -15.05 -18.42
C ASP A 237 -28.82 -13.66 -17.81
N TYR A 238 -28.02 -13.60 -16.74
CA TYR A 238 -27.93 -12.41 -15.90
C TYR A 238 -27.41 -11.17 -16.64
N ILE A 239 -26.45 -11.37 -17.56
CA ILE A 239 -25.90 -10.28 -18.38
C ILE A 239 -26.94 -9.82 -19.39
N GLN A 240 -27.60 -10.75 -20.08
CA GLN A 240 -28.64 -10.39 -21.05
C GLN A 240 -29.84 -9.73 -20.38
N ASP A 241 -30.28 -10.19 -19.21
CA ASP A 241 -31.34 -9.53 -18.43
C ASP A 241 -30.98 -8.05 -18.20
N ILE A 242 -29.74 -7.73 -17.81
CA ILE A 242 -29.30 -6.34 -17.60
C ILE A 242 -29.26 -5.52 -18.91
N LEU A 243 -28.88 -6.15 -20.03
CA LEU A 243 -28.85 -5.51 -21.34
C LEU A 243 -30.26 -5.22 -21.87
N ASP A 244 -31.21 -6.13 -21.64
CA ASP A 244 -32.62 -6.01 -22.02
C ASP A 244 -33.35 -4.90 -21.25
N HIS A 245 -32.78 -4.48 -20.11
CA HIS A 245 -33.29 -3.41 -19.26
C HIS A 245 -32.33 -2.20 -19.25
N PRO A 246 -32.26 -1.37 -20.32
CA PRO A 246 -31.33 -0.23 -20.37
C PRO A 246 -31.76 0.98 -19.53
N LEU A 247 -32.97 0.96 -18.97
CA LEU A 247 -33.57 2.06 -18.19
C LEU A 247 -33.98 1.54 -16.81
N GLU A 248 -34.20 2.45 -15.85
CA GLU A 248 -34.78 2.08 -14.56
C GLU A 248 -36.28 1.81 -14.74
N ASP A 249 -36.61 0.53 -14.93
CA ASP A 249 -37.98 0.06 -15.08
C ASP A 249 -38.43 -0.81 -13.89
N ASP A 250 -39.57 -1.48 -14.02
CA ASP A 250 -40.13 -2.32 -12.95
C ASP A 250 -39.23 -3.51 -12.61
N TRP A 251 -38.43 -4.00 -13.57
CA TRP A 251 -37.51 -5.09 -13.32
C TRP A 251 -36.38 -4.66 -12.39
N TYR A 252 -35.86 -3.44 -12.58
CA TYR A 252 -34.88 -2.84 -11.68
C TYR A 252 -35.47 -2.44 -10.34
N ARG A 253 -36.64 -1.78 -10.33
CA ARG A 253 -37.31 -1.36 -9.09
C ARG A 253 -37.59 -2.54 -8.16
N ALA A 254 -37.95 -3.70 -8.70
CA ALA A 254 -38.14 -4.92 -7.92
C ALA A 254 -36.86 -5.48 -7.26
N ARG A 255 -35.67 -4.98 -7.66
CA ARG A 255 -34.35 -5.43 -7.20
C ARG A 255 -33.57 -4.36 -6.42
N SER A 256 -34.16 -3.19 -6.23
CA SER A 256 -33.62 -2.10 -5.40
C SER A 256 -34.42 -1.97 -4.11
N ALA A 257 -33.77 -1.55 -3.04
CA ALA A 257 -34.42 -1.45 -1.73
C ALA A 257 -35.28 -0.19 -1.61
N GLU A 258 -36.49 -0.34 -1.08
CA GLU A 258 -37.32 0.76 -0.61
C GLU A 258 -36.88 1.17 0.80
N LEU A 259 -35.75 1.88 0.88
CA LEU A 259 -35.04 2.21 2.12
C LEU A 259 -35.94 2.83 3.20
N GLN A 260 -36.91 3.65 2.82
CA GLN A 260 -37.86 4.30 3.74
C GLN A 260 -38.76 3.30 4.52
N LYS A 261 -38.81 2.03 4.13
CA LYS A 261 -39.52 0.97 4.86
C LYS A 261 -38.71 0.41 6.03
N ILE A 262 -37.41 0.72 6.11
CA ILE A 262 -36.48 0.14 7.07
C ILE A 262 -36.38 1.04 8.30
N ASP A 263 -36.92 0.57 9.42
CA ASP A 263 -36.96 1.25 10.72
C ASP A 263 -36.19 0.49 11.81
N ILE A 264 -35.36 -0.47 11.41
CA ILE A 264 -34.56 -1.34 12.30
C ILE A 264 -33.27 -0.63 12.72
N PRO A 265 -32.80 -0.76 13.97
CA PRO A 265 -31.50 -0.22 14.40
C PRO A 265 -30.37 -0.63 13.44
N THR A 266 -29.59 0.34 12.97
CA THR A 266 -28.61 0.11 11.88
C THR A 266 -27.28 0.82 12.12
N LEU A 267 -26.16 0.09 12.06
CA LEU A 267 -24.82 0.67 11.99
C LEU A 267 -24.24 0.47 10.58
N VAL A 268 -24.08 1.55 9.82
CA VAL A 268 -23.61 1.53 8.43
C VAL A 268 -22.09 1.76 8.38
N GLY A 269 -21.36 0.82 7.80
CA GLY A 269 -19.92 0.93 7.56
C GLY A 269 -19.61 1.31 6.11
N ALA A 270 -19.17 2.54 5.87
CA ALA A 270 -18.69 3.04 4.58
C ALA A 270 -17.16 3.23 4.59
N ASN A 271 -16.55 3.41 3.41
CA ASN A 271 -15.11 3.58 3.26
C ASN A 271 -14.86 4.25 1.92
N TRP A 272 -13.97 5.23 1.90
CA TRP A 272 -13.57 5.91 0.66
C TRP A 272 -13.00 4.94 -0.38
N GLY A 273 -12.32 3.88 0.08
CA GLY A 273 -11.85 2.77 -0.73
C GLY A 273 -12.96 1.92 -1.38
N GLY A 274 -14.23 2.16 -1.07
CA GLY A 274 -15.37 1.55 -1.76
C GLY A 274 -15.76 2.24 -3.07
N LEU A 275 -14.99 3.25 -3.53
CA LEU A 275 -15.22 3.98 -4.78
C LEU A 275 -15.35 3.01 -5.99
N GLN A 276 -16.20 3.37 -6.94
CA GLN A 276 -16.59 2.59 -8.13
C GLN A 276 -17.48 1.36 -7.90
N VAL A 277 -17.71 0.92 -6.66
CA VAL A 277 -18.62 -0.21 -6.39
C VAL A 277 -19.61 0.11 -5.26
N HIS A 278 -19.14 0.30 -4.03
CA HIS A 278 -19.99 0.27 -2.83
C HIS A 278 -20.30 1.64 -2.23
N LEU A 279 -19.39 2.61 -2.37
CA LEU A 279 -19.39 3.85 -1.60
C LEU A 279 -20.71 4.63 -1.71
N ARG A 280 -21.17 4.89 -2.94
CA ARG A 280 -22.40 5.65 -3.19
C ARG A 280 -23.62 5.00 -2.54
N GLY A 281 -23.84 3.72 -2.82
CA GLY A 281 -25.01 2.99 -2.34
C GLY A 281 -25.04 2.81 -0.82
N THR A 282 -23.88 2.70 -0.19
CA THR A 282 -23.75 2.59 1.27
C THR A 282 -24.19 3.89 1.96
N LEU A 283 -23.71 5.03 1.46
CA LEU A 283 -24.07 6.35 1.99
C LEU A 283 -25.55 6.67 1.73
N LEU A 284 -26.06 6.35 0.54
CA LEU A 284 -27.48 6.52 0.24
C LEU A 284 -28.38 5.58 1.06
N GLY A 285 -27.89 4.38 1.39
CA GLY A 285 -28.53 3.47 2.34
C GLY A 285 -28.75 4.14 3.69
N PHE A 286 -27.68 4.68 4.29
CA PHE A 286 -27.76 5.43 5.56
C PHE A 286 -28.73 6.62 5.49
N ILE A 287 -28.65 7.42 4.42
CA ILE A 287 -29.53 8.58 4.23
C ILE A 287 -30.99 8.13 4.13
N GLY A 288 -31.27 7.08 3.34
CA GLY A 288 -32.61 6.68 2.96
C GLY A 288 -33.41 5.88 3.99
N ILE A 289 -32.75 5.20 4.94
CA ILE A 289 -33.49 4.42 5.95
C ILE A 289 -34.25 5.31 6.93
N ALA A 290 -35.44 4.85 7.31
CA ALA A 290 -36.33 5.51 8.26
C ALA A 290 -35.98 5.23 9.73
N SER A 291 -34.97 4.38 9.99
CA SER A 291 -34.55 4.05 11.35
C SER A 291 -34.15 5.30 12.15
N PRO A 292 -34.73 5.52 13.34
CA PRO A 292 -34.31 6.60 14.23
C PRO A 292 -32.99 6.28 14.94
N GLU A 293 -32.61 5.01 14.99
CA GLU A 293 -31.39 4.49 15.63
C GLU A 293 -30.43 4.05 14.53
N LYS A 294 -29.78 5.05 13.90
CA LYS A 294 -28.82 4.81 12.81
C LYS A 294 -27.49 5.52 13.03
N TRP A 295 -26.42 4.80 12.71
CA TRP A 295 -25.05 5.28 12.80
C TRP A 295 -24.30 5.09 11.48
N LEU A 296 -23.39 6.00 11.17
CA LEU A 296 -22.50 5.95 10.01
C LEU A 296 -21.05 6.01 10.46
N ARG A 297 -20.21 5.13 9.92
CA ARG A 297 -18.76 5.13 10.05
C ARG A 297 -18.16 5.16 8.65
N ILE A 298 -17.45 6.23 8.26
CA ILE A 298 -16.74 6.30 6.98
C ILE A 298 -15.24 6.18 7.22
N GLN A 299 -14.62 5.16 6.64
CA GLN A 299 -13.23 4.77 6.87
C GLN A 299 -12.37 5.01 5.61
N ARG A 300 -11.08 4.64 5.66
CA ARG A 300 -10.12 4.74 4.55
C ARG A 300 -9.47 3.39 4.22
N GLY A 301 -8.63 3.36 3.18
CA GLY A 301 -7.85 2.17 2.80
C GLY A 301 -8.72 1.07 2.18
N SER A 302 -8.28 -0.19 2.30
CA SER A 302 -9.05 -1.34 1.80
C SER A 302 -10.40 -1.45 2.52
N TYR A 303 -11.49 -1.30 1.75
CA TYR A 303 -12.86 -1.44 2.27
C TYR A 303 -13.13 -2.82 2.85
N PHE A 304 -12.36 -3.82 2.41
CA PHE A 304 -12.47 -5.20 2.82
C PHE A 304 -11.71 -5.46 4.13
N LEU A 305 -10.43 -5.12 4.20
CA LEU A 305 -9.59 -5.39 5.37
C LEU A 305 -10.08 -4.61 6.60
N ALA A 306 -10.57 -3.39 6.36
CA ALA A 306 -11.25 -2.55 7.33
C ALA A 306 -12.31 -3.32 8.16
N PHE A 307 -13.11 -4.17 7.52
CA PHE A 307 -14.17 -4.92 8.19
C PHE A 307 -13.66 -5.87 9.30
N TYR A 308 -12.46 -6.42 9.13
CA TYR A 308 -11.90 -7.44 10.01
C TYR A 308 -10.93 -6.89 11.05
N HIS A 309 -10.50 -5.63 10.94
CA HIS A 309 -9.64 -5.04 11.96
C HIS A 309 -10.29 -5.12 13.35
N PRO A 310 -9.53 -5.46 14.40
CA PRO A 310 -10.05 -5.62 15.77
C PRO A 310 -10.92 -4.47 16.27
N GLU A 311 -10.54 -3.22 15.99
CA GLU A 311 -11.29 -2.02 16.36
C GLU A 311 -12.69 -1.96 15.71
N ASN A 312 -12.79 -2.42 14.47
CA ASN A 312 -14.05 -2.46 13.73
C ASN A 312 -14.91 -3.64 14.18
N VAL A 313 -14.30 -4.79 14.47
CA VAL A 313 -15.00 -5.93 15.06
C VAL A 313 -15.53 -5.60 16.45
N ASP A 314 -14.78 -4.86 17.27
CA ASP A 314 -15.24 -4.36 18.57
C ASP A 314 -16.44 -3.41 18.41
N THR A 315 -16.34 -2.44 17.51
CA THR A 315 -17.44 -1.52 17.18
C THR A 315 -18.69 -2.29 16.72
N GLN A 316 -18.51 -3.27 15.85
CA GLN A 316 -19.58 -4.16 15.39
C GLN A 316 -20.20 -4.93 16.57
N CYS A 317 -19.37 -5.52 17.44
CA CYS A 317 -19.81 -6.30 18.58
C CYS A 317 -20.59 -5.46 19.59
N ARG A 318 -20.08 -4.28 19.98
CA ARG A 318 -20.73 -3.38 20.95
C ARG A 318 -22.12 -2.97 20.49
N PHE A 319 -22.29 -2.66 19.21
CA PHE A 319 -23.62 -2.37 18.66
C PHE A 319 -24.54 -3.59 18.73
N PHE A 320 -24.07 -4.79 18.35
CA PHE A 320 -24.90 -5.98 18.46
C PHE A 320 -25.17 -6.43 19.89
N ASP A 321 -24.27 -6.16 20.85
CA ASP A 321 -24.50 -6.48 22.26
C ASP A 321 -25.71 -5.70 22.78
N ARG A 322 -25.84 -4.44 22.35
CA ARG A 322 -27.00 -3.60 22.67
C ARG A 322 -28.32 -4.16 22.17
N TYR A 323 -28.39 -4.56 20.90
CA TYR A 323 -29.66 -4.90 20.24
C TYR A 323 -29.98 -6.40 20.20
N LEU A 324 -28.97 -7.26 20.24
CA LEU A 324 -29.12 -8.71 20.14
C LEU A 324 -28.95 -9.42 21.48
N LYS A 325 -28.12 -8.91 22.39
CA LYS A 325 -28.01 -9.43 23.78
C LYS A 325 -28.86 -8.65 24.78
N GLY A 326 -29.29 -7.44 24.43
CA GLY A 326 -30.05 -6.57 25.33
C GLY A 326 -29.19 -5.93 26.42
N ASP A 327 -27.90 -5.75 26.16
CA ASP A 327 -26.99 -5.02 27.06
C ASP A 327 -27.21 -3.51 26.88
N ASP A 328 -28.06 -2.91 27.72
CA ASP A 328 -28.35 -1.48 27.68
C ASP A 328 -27.12 -0.59 27.97
N THR A 329 -26.02 -1.15 28.47
CA THR A 329 -24.77 -0.41 28.71
C THR A 329 -23.82 -0.42 27.52
N ALA A 330 -24.07 -1.32 26.55
CA ALA A 330 -23.36 -1.32 25.29
C ALA A 330 -23.91 -0.21 24.38
N TRP A 331 -23.04 0.50 23.65
CA TRP A 331 -23.44 1.48 22.62
C TRP A 331 -24.34 2.64 23.11
N THR A 332 -23.94 3.36 24.16
CA THR A 332 -24.75 4.44 24.77
C THR A 332 -24.44 5.85 24.25
N ASP A 333 -23.17 6.17 24.00
CA ASP A 333 -22.70 7.55 23.75
C ASP A 333 -21.96 7.68 22.41
N GLU A 334 -22.33 6.83 21.44
CA GLU A 334 -21.67 6.76 20.14
C GLU A 334 -22.13 7.90 19.21
N PRO A 335 -21.22 8.66 18.58
CA PRO A 335 -21.60 9.74 17.67
C PRO A 335 -22.37 9.16 16.48
N PRO A 336 -23.52 9.74 16.06
CA PRO A 336 -24.31 9.22 14.94
C PRO A 336 -23.52 9.11 13.63
N VAL A 337 -22.56 9.99 13.40
CA VAL A 337 -21.70 9.99 12.21
C VAL A 337 -20.26 10.16 12.65
N GLN A 338 -19.38 9.31 12.11
CA GLN A 338 -17.94 9.42 12.27
C GLN A 338 -17.27 9.22 10.91
N ILE A 339 -16.29 10.07 10.58
CA ILE A 339 -15.69 10.14 9.25
C ILE A 339 -14.20 10.32 9.38
N VAL A 340 -13.42 9.47 8.71
CA VAL A 340 -12.00 9.72 8.47
C VAL A 340 -11.88 10.72 7.31
N LEU A 341 -11.43 11.94 7.56
CA LEU A 341 -11.00 12.85 6.49
C LEU A 341 -9.59 12.43 6.06
N ARG A 342 -9.41 12.17 4.76
CA ARG A 342 -8.11 11.73 4.23
C ARG A 342 -7.17 12.91 4.03
N ASP A 343 -5.88 12.71 4.23
CA ASP A 343 -4.87 13.63 3.68
C ASP A 343 -4.55 13.29 2.21
N ILE A 344 -3.68 14.07 1.60
CA ILE A 344 -3.27 13.92 0.19
C ILE A 344 -2.51 12.61 -0.10
N ASP A 345 -2.02 11.91 0.93
CA ASP A 345 -1.30 10.64 0.83
C ASP A 345 -2.18 9.43 1.20
N ASP A 346 -3.51 9.62 1.21
CA ASP A 346 -4.50 8.62 1.64
C ASP A 346 -4.33 8.18 3.11
N GLY A 347 -3.64 9.01 3.91
CA GLY A 347 -3.53 8.90 5.36
C GLY A 347 -4.73 9.48 6.10
N VAL A 348 -4.64 9.57 7.42
CA VAL A 348 -5.67 10.17 8.27
C VAL A 348 -5.28 11.63 8.53
N HIS A 349 -6.02 12.56 7.94
CA HIS A 349 -5.90 13.97 8.32
C HIS A 349 -6.61 14.24 9.65
N GLU A 350 -7.88 13.83 9.74
CA GLU A 350 -8.72 14.06 10.91
C GLU A 350 -9.79 12.97 11.03
N LEU A 351 -10.22 12.68 12.27
CA LEU A 351 -11.42 11.90 12.56
C LEU A 351 -12.54 12.85 13.00
N VAL A 352 -13.55 13.04 12.15
CA VAL A 352 -14.65 13.98 12.37
C VAL A 352 -15.86 13.25 12.94
N GLU A 353 -16.39 13.76 14.04
CA GLU A 353 -17.64 13.29 14.66
C GLU A 353 -18.79 14.29 14.43
N ALA A 354 -19.97 13.77 14.10
CA ALA A 354 -21.12 14.58 13.76
C ALA A 354 -22.45 13.90 14.13
N THR A 355 -23.52 14.70 14.15
CA THR A 355 -24.88 14.24 14.44
C THR A 355 -25.65 13.79 13.20
N GLN A 356 -25.19 14.14 12.00
CA GLN A 356 -25.84 13.79 10.73
C GLN A 356 -24.84 13.80 9.56
N TRP A 357 -25.24 13.15 8.46
CA TRP A 357 -24.53 13.17 7.19
C TRP A 357 -25.49 13.69 6.09
N PRO A 358 -25.04 14.60 5.21
CA PRO A 358 -23.75 15.31 5.19
C PRO A 358 -23.47 16.10 6.48
N LEU A 359 -22.18 16.40 6.74
CA LEU A 359 -21.73 17.01 8.00
C LEU A 359 -22.48 18.33 8.30
N PRO A 360 -22.84 18.63 9.56
CA PRO A 360 -23.38 19.93 9.94
C PRO A 360 -22.44 21.07 9.55
N GLY A 361 -22.97 22.17 9.01
CA GLY A 361 -22.16 23.33 8.62
C GLY A 361 -21.44 23.23 7.27
N THR A 362 -21.67 22.15 6.52
CA THR A 362 -21.18 21.97 5.13
C THR A 362 -21.62 23.15 4.23
N GLU A 363 -20.67 23.99 3.77
CA GLU A 363 -20.93 25.14 2.88
C GLU A 363 -20.50 24.93 1.43
N GLU A 364 -21.31 25.41 0.48
CA GLU A 364 -20.97 25.37 -0.95
C GLU A 364 -19.66 26.12 -1.29
N HIS A 365 -18.75 25.39 -1.91
CA HIS A 365 -17.48 25.83 -2.47
C HIS A 365 -17.51 25.58 -3.96
N ARG A 366 -17.54 26.66 -4.73
CA ARG A 366 -17.79 26.61 -6.17
C ARG A 366 -16.51 26.86 -6.95
N LEU A 367 -16.20 25.97 -7.89
CA LEU A 367 -15.16 26.18 -8.89
C LEU A 367 -15.79 26.23 -10.28
N HIS A 368 -15.34 27.17 -11.11
CA HIS A 368 -15.83 27.40 -12.46
C HIS A 368 -14.85 26.86 -13.50
N LEU A 369 -15.39 26.27 -14.56
CA LEU A 369 -14.63 25.83 -15.73
C LEU A 369 -14.38 27.02 -16.65
N ASP A 370 -13.13 27.40 -16.84
CA ASP A 370 -12.74 28.35 -17.89
C ASP A 370 -12.24 27.58 -19.11
N CYS A 371 -13.10 27.46 -20.12
CA CYS A 371 -12.75 26.78 -21.38
C CYS A 371 -11.74 27.54 -22.26
N THR A 372 -11.37 28.77 -21.91
CA THR A 372 -10.35 29.54 -22.66
C THR A 372 -8.95 29.31 -22.12
N SER A 373 -8.82 29.26 -20.80
CA SER A 373 -7.55 29.03 -20.10
C SER A 373 -7.35 27.59 -19.64
N MET A 374 -8.39 26.76 -19.74
CA MET A 374 -8.46 25.41 -19.17
C MET A 374 -8.23 25.42 -17.65
N ALA A 375 -8.66 26.50 -16.98
CA ALA A 375 -8.54 26.66 -15.53
C ALA A 375 -9.80 26.21 -14.80
N LEU A 376 -9.59 25.81 -13.54
CA LEU A 376 -10.63 25.59 -12.53
C LEU A 376 -10.44 26.63 -11.42
N SER A 377 -11.40 27.55 -11.22
CA SER A 377 -11.22 28.67 -10.27
C SER A 377 -12.50 29.08 -9.55
N ALA A 378 -12.38 29.65 -8.34
CA ALA A 378 -13.53 30.26 -7.65
C ALA A 378 -14.10 31.47 -8.40
N ASP A 379 -13.26 32.17 -9.18
CA ASP A 379 -13.69 33.27 -10.02
C ASP A 379 -14.46 32.78 -11.25
N ARG A 380 -15.50 33.53 -11.63
CA ARG A 380 -16.26 33.28 -12.85
C ARG A 380 -15.44 33.67 -14.10
N PRO A 381 -15.42 32.83 -15.15
CA PRO A 381 -14.82 33.20 -16.43
C PRO A 381 -15.44 34.49 -17.00
N THR A 382 -14.59 35.38 -17.50
CA THR A 382 -15.01 36.65 -18.10
C THR A 382 -15.31 36.57 -19.59
N ALA A 383 -14.90 35.47 -20.23
CA ALA A 383 -15.09 35.20 -21.66
C ALA A 383 -15.78 33.86 -21.90
N THR A 384 -16.58 33.80 -22.96
CA THR A 384 -17.22 32.55 -23.40
C THR A 384 -16.16 31.68 -24.10
N GLY A 385 -16.03 30.43 -23.67
CA GLY A 385 -15.04 29.50 -24.20
C GLY A 385 -15.65 28.17 -24.63
N GLN A 386 -14.89 27.39 -25.40
CA GLN A 386 -15.25 26.03 -25.77
C GLN A 386 -14.03 25.12 -25.68
N ALA A 387 -14.13 24.03 -24.91
CA ALA A 387 -13.18 22.93 -24.90
C ALA A 387 -13.72 21.79 -25.79
N THR A 388 -12.85 21.16 -26.59
CA THR A 388 -13.26 20.09 -27.51
C THR A 388 -12.30 18.93 -27.41
N TYR A 389 -12.82 17.70 -27.34
CA TYR A 389 -12.02 16.48 -27.36
C TYR A 389 -12.70 15.40 -28.21
N ALA A 390 -11.90 14.51 -28.79
CA ALA A 390 -12.41 13.35 -29.53
C ALA A 390 -12.71 12.23 -28.54
N ALA A 391 -13.93 11.69 -28.52
CA ALA A 391 -14.25 10.51 -27.74
C ALA A 391 -14.09 9.24 -28.61
N PRO A 392 -13.61 8.10 -28.06
CA PRO A 392 -13.30 7.88 -26.64
C PRO A 392 -11.89 8.31 -26.21
N ALA A 393 -10.95 8.55 -27.14
CA ALA A 393 -9.51 8.59 -26.84
C ALA A 393 -8.99 9.90 -26.20
N GLY A 394 -9.64 11.04 -26.44
CA GLY A 394 -9.24 12.36 -25.98
C GLY A 394 -9.88 12.76 -24.64
N SER A 395 -9.39 13.87 -24.09
CA SER A 395 -9.90 14.46 -22.85
C SER A 395 -9.84 15.99 -22.88
N ALA A 396 -10.64 16.63 -22.04
CA ALA A 396 -10.48 18.01 -21.62
C ALA A 396 -10.06 18.03 -20.15
N VAL A 397 -9.02 18.79 -19.82
CA VAL A 397 -8.42 18.85 -18.49
C VAL A 397 -8.52 20.27 -17.97
N PHE A 398 -9.09 20.44 -16.76
CA PHE A 398 -9.22 21.73 -16.09
C PHE A 398 -8.53 21.67 -14.75
N SER A 399 -7.58 22.56 -14.49
CA SER A 399 -6.75 22.51 -13.28
C SER A 399 -6.82 23.82 -12.52
N THR A 400 -6.77 23.74 -11.19
CA THR A 400 -6.59 24.93 -10.36
C THR A 400 -5.17 25.49 -10.53
N ALA A 401 -5.02 26.79 -10.21
CA ALA A 401 -3.71 27.28 -9.77
C ALA A 401 -3.25 26.47 -8.52
N PRO A 402 -1.95 26.50 -8.15
CA PRO A 402 -1.57 26.03 -6.81
C PRO A 402 -2.47 26.72 -5.79
N LEU A 403 -3.12 25.93 -4.95
CA LEU A 403 -4.06 26.44 -3.97
C LEU A 403 -3.30 27.41 -3.05
N ALA A 404 -3.80 28.63 -2.90
CA ALA A 404 -3.17 29.63 -2.04
C ALA A 404 -3.32 29.27 -0.56
N GLU A 405 -4.42 28.61 -0.22
CA GLU A 405 -4.79 28.15 1.11
C GLU A 405 -5.16 26.65 1.04
N PRO A 406 -5.05 25.88 2.14
CA PRO A 406 -5.52 24.51 2.16
C PRO A 406 -7.00 24.39 1.76
N LEU A 407 -7.36 23.29 1.10
CA LEU A 407 -8.73 22.97 0.72
C LEU A 407 -9.16 21.65 1.37
N GLU A 408 -10.13 21.72 2.26
CA GLU A 408 -10.79 20.56 2.85
C GLU A 408 -12.21 20.42 2.29
N PHE A 409 -12.59 19.19 1.94
CA PHE A 409 -13.96 18.86 1.60
C PHE A 409 -14.31 17.41 2.00
N ALA A 410 -15.54 17.23 2.48
CA ALA A 410 -16.12 15.92 2.78
C ALA A 410 -17.61 15.90 2.39
N GLY A 411 -17.94 15.26 1.28
CA GLY A 411 -19.34 15.22 0.84
C GLY A 411 -19.56 14.92 -0.62
N PRO A 412 -20.82 15.06 -1.07
CA PRO A 412 -21.20 14.90 -2.48
C PRO A 412 -20.51 15.94 -3.37
N ILE A 413 -20.20 15.53 -4.60
CA ILE A 413 -19.54 16.37 -5.61
C ILE A 413 -20.40 16.34 -6.87
N SER A 414 -20.59 17.50 -7.49
CA SER A 414 -21.35 17.57 -8.74
C SER A 414 -20.64 18.42 -9.78
N LEU A 415 -20.76 18.00 -11.03
CA LEU A 415 -20.25 18.70 -12.19
C LEU A 415 -21.42 19.09 -13.08
N THR A 416 -21.70 20.39 -13.23
CA THR A 416 -22.65 20.87 -14.23
C THR A 416 -21.90 21.49 -15.39
N LEU A 417 -22.23 21.05 -16.60
CA LEU A 417 -21.59 21.48 -17.85
C LEU A 417 -22.62 21.60 -18.96
N ARG A 418 -22.30 22.37 -20.00
CA ARG A 418 -23.06 22.37 -21.25
C ARG A 418 -22.31 21.62 -22.35
N LEU A 419 -23.00 20.64 -22.92
CA LEU A 419 -22.45 19.68 -23.87
C LEU A 419 -23.13 19.79 -25.23
N ALA A 420 -22.35 19.77 -26.31
CA ALA A 420 -22.79 19.46 -27.65
C ALA A 420 -22.01 18.24 -28.18
N GLY A 421 -22.73 17.20 -28.58
CA GLY A 421 -22.16 16.00 -29.21
C GLY A 421 -22.25 16.06 -30.74
N SER A 422 -21.42 15.29 -31.44
CA SER A 422 -21.57 15.03 -32.88
C SER A 422 -22.49 13.83 -33.19
N THR A 423 -22.91 13.11 -32.15
CA THR A 423 -23.71 11.89 -32.19
C THR A 423 -25.03 12.06 -31.43
N GLU A 424 -25.95 11.10 -31.59
CA GLU A 424 -27.25 11.10 -30.88
C GLU A 424 -27.15 10.77 -29.38
N ASP A 425 -25.95 10.45 -28.90
CA ASP A 425 -25.66 10.23 -27.49
C ASP A 425 -24.18 10.48 -27.18
N ALA A 426 -23.86 10.69 -25.90
CA ALA A 426 -22.49 10.84 -25.43
C ALA A 426 -22.37 10.27 -24.01
N ASP A 427 -21.23 9.66 -23.70
CA ASP A 427 -20.92 9.21 -22.35
C ASP A 427 -19.85 10.14 -21.79
N ILE A 428 -20.08 10.67 -20.59
CA ILE A 428 -19.14 11.52 -19.87
C ILE A 428 -18.55 10.73 -18.72
N PHE A 429 -17.23 10.69 -18.68
CA PHE A 429 -16.44 10.21 -17.55
C PHE A 429 -15.72 11.41 -16.95
N ALA A 430 -16.10 11.78 -15.72
CA ALA A 430 -15.50 12.86 -14.96
C ALA A 430 -14.52 12.27 -13.93
N VAL A 431 -13.29 12.74 -13.96
CA VAL A 431 -12.20 12.25 -13.10
C VAL A 431 -11.69 13.41 -12.27
N LEU A 432 -11.82 13.33 -10.96
CA LEU A 432 -11.30 14.31 -10.03
C LEU A 432 -9.94 13.84 -9.51
N ARG A 433 -8.89 14.58 -9.80
CA ARG A 433 -7.50 14.27 -9.45
C ARG A 433 -6.94 15.34 -8.54
N ALA A 434 -5.97 14.96 -7.73
CA ALA A 434 -5.23 15.88 -6.88
C ALA A 434 -3.74 15.73 -7.16
N TYR A 435 -3.01 16.83 -7.10
CA TYR A 435 -1.57 16.89 -7.27
C TYR A 435 -0.96 17.57 -6.05
N ARG A 436 0.13 16.98 -5.56
CA ARG A 436 0.95 17.52 -4.47
C ARG A 436 1.66 18.81 -4.92
N PRO A 437 2.17 19.63 -3.98
CA PRO A 437 2.89 20.86 -4.29
C PRO A 437 4.13 20.67 -5.19
N ASP A 438 4.75 19.49 -5.16
CA ASP A 438 5.89 19.10 -6.02
C ASP A 438 5.48 18.79 -7.47
N GLY A 439 4.18 18.62 -7.74
CA GLY A 439 3.64 18.30 -9.06
C GLY A 439 3.30 16.83 -9.27
N ASP A 440 3.54 15.95 -8.30
CA ASP A 440 3.19 14.53 -8.39
C ASP A 440 1.70 14.30 -8.11
N GLU A 441 1.09 13.37 -8.84
CA GLU A 441 -0.32 13.04 -8.63
C GLU A 441 -0.51 12.23 -7.33
N ALA A 442 -1.51 12.61 -6.55
CA ALA A 442 -1.97 11.84 -5.41
C ALA A 442 -2.82 10.64 -5.88
N THR A 443 -2.61 9.49 -5.23
CA THR A 443 -3.35 8.26 -5.46
C THR A 443 -4.00 7.79 -4.17
N PHE A 444 -5.12 7.08 -4.31
CA PHE A 444 -5.93 6.65 -3.18
C PHE A 444 -6.41 5.22 -3.38
N TYR A 445 -6.70 4.51 -2.29
CA TYR A 445 -7.44 3.25 -2.38
C TYR A 445 -8.84 3.44 -2.99
N ALA A 446 -9.21 2.52 -3.86
CA ALA A 446 -10.56 2.27 -4.37
C ALA A 446 -10.82 0.77 -4.51
N ALA A 447 -12.02 0.39 -4.93
CA ALA A 447 -12.39 -1.02 -5.02
C ALA A 447 -11.52 -1.79 -6.02
N SER A 448 -10.98 -1.10 -7.04
CA SER A 448 -10.09 -1.66 -8.05
C SER A 448 -8.61 -1.71 -7.65
N GLY A 449 -8.21 -1.13 -6.50
CA GLY A 449 -6.83 -1.11 -6.03
C GLY A 449 -6.35 0.26 -5.49
N PRO A 450 -5.05 0.39 -5.16
CA PRO A 450 -4.47 1.57 -4.48
C PRO A 450 -4.22 2.80 -5.37
N ASP A 451 -4.41 2.68 -6.69
CA ASP A 451 -4.01 3.70 -7.66
C ASP A 451 -5.20 4.50 -8.22
N SER A 452 -6.19 4.83 -7.38
CA SER A 452 -7.37 5.59 -7.81
C SER A 452 -7.13 7.11 -7.83
N PRO A 453 -7.83 7.88 -8.68
CA PRO A 453 -7.99 9.31 -8.49
C PRO A 453 -8.83 9.62 -7.24
N VAL A 454 -8.97 10.91 -6.87
CA VAL A 454 -9.75 11.35 -5.70
C VAL A 454 -11.19 10.84 -5.76
N SER A 455 -11.84 11.00 -6.92
CA SER A 455 -13.19 10.51 -7.18
C SER A 455 -13.50 10.44 -8.69
N LEU A 456 -14.60 9.77 -9.02
CA LEU A 456 -15.07 9.50 -10.37
C LEU A 456 -16.58 9.78 -10.50
N GLY A 457 -17.01 10.16 -11.69
CA GLY A 457 -18.40 10.39 -12.04
C GLY A 457 -18.72 9.98 -13.47
N TRP A 458 -19.96 9.56 -13.68
CA TRP A 458 -20.43 9.01 -14.96
C TRP A 458 -21.78 9.57 -15.32
N LEU A 459 -22.00 9.83 -16.61
CA LEU A 459 -23.33 10.11 -17.14
C LEU A 459 -23.41 9.76 -18.63
N ARG A 460 -24.43 8.99 -19.01
CA ARG A 460 -24.92 8.94 -20.39
C ARG A 460 -25.81 10.15 -20.63
N ALA A 461 -25.44 11.01 -21.56
CA ALA A 461 -26.08 12.31 -21.79
C ALA A 461 -27.57 12.19 -22.16
N SER A 462 -27.99 11.11 -22.81
CA SER A 462 -29.41 10.85 -23.04
C SER A 462 -30.21 10.49 -21.78
N HIS A 463 -29.54 10.17 -20.66
CA HIS A 463 -30.15 9.88 -19.36
C HIS A 463 -30.11 11.08 -18.40
N ARG A 464 -29.84 12.29 -18.90
CA ARG A 464 -29.65 13.53 -18.11
C ARG A 464 -30.85 13.98 -17.28
N GLN A 465 -32.05 13.41 -17.47
CA GLN A 465 -33.23 13.79 -16.70
C GLN A 465 -32.99 13.56 -15.21
N VAL A 466 -33.20 14.60 -14.39
CA VAL A 466 -33.09 14.55 -12.94
C VAL A 466 -34.46 14.60 -12.27
N ASP A 467 -34.58 13.93 -11.13
CA ASP A 467 -35.71 14.04 -10.22
C ASP A 467 -35.49 15.25 -9.31
N PRO A 468 -36.28 16.33 -9.42
CA PRO A 468 -36.07 17.54 -8.63
C PRO A 468 -36.41 17.37 -7.14
N GLU A 469 -37.23 16.38 -6.77
CA GLU A 469 -37.61 16.13 -5.37
C GLU A 469 -36.54 15.32 -4.64
N ARG A 470 -35.89 14.40 -5.36
CA ARG A 470 -34.81 13.56 -4.82
C ARG A 470 -33.42 14.18 -4.98
N SER A 471 -33.25 15.08 -5.93
CA SER A 471 -31.97 15.77 -6.12
C SER A 471 -31.71 16.72 -4.96
N GLY A 472 -30.60 16.49 -4.26
CA GLY A 472 -30.12 17.36 -3.19
C GLY A 472 -29.24 18.50 -3.73
N PHE A 473 -28.79 19.34 -2.81
CA PHE A 473 -27.95 20.52 -3.08
C PHE A 473 -26.67 20.22 -3.88
N LEU A 474 -26.09 19.02 -3.73
CA LEU A 474 -24.83 18.59 -4.37
C LEU A 474 -24.86 17.17 -4.95
N GLN A 475 -26.03 16.53 -4.98
CA GLN A 475 -26.19 15.16 -5.42
C GLN A 475 -27.37 15.08 -6.41
N PRO A 476 -27.10 15.14 -7.73
CA PRO A 476 -28.15 15.00 -8.72
C PRO A 476 -28.72 13.58 -8.67
N PHE A 477 -30.03 13.46 -8.73
CA PHE A 477 -30.69 12.16 -8.80
C PHE A 477 -31.24 11.94 -10.21
N HIS A 478 -30.50 11.23 -11.05
CA HIS A 478 -30.97 10.91 -12.41
C HIS A 478 -32.08 9.86 -12.39
N THR A 479 -33.19 10.13 -13.08
CA THR A 479 -34.34 9.21 -13.09
C THR A 479 -34.05 7.93 -13.86
N HIS A 480 -33.24 8.02 -14.93
CA HIS A 480 -33.01 6.93 -15.88
C HIS A 480 -34.30 6.26 -16.40
N ALA A 481 -35.44 6.96 -16.34
CA ALA A 481 -36.75 6.42 -16.72
C ALA A 481 -37.03 6.56 -18.22
N VAL A 482 -36.30 7.46 -18.89
CA VAL A 482 -36.45 7.75 -20.32
C VAL A 482 -35.08 8.03 -20.93
N ARG A 483 -34.91 7.60 -22.17
CA ARG A 483 -33.79 8.01 -23.02
C ARG A 483 -34.22 9.23 -23.84
N GLU A 484 -33.52 10.34 -23.68
CA GLU A 484 -33.71 11.56 -24.46
C GLU A 484 -32.50 11.78 -25.39
N PRO A 485 -32.54 11.30 -26.65
CA PRO A 485 -31.42 11.44 -27.59
C PRO A 485 -30.95 12.89 -27.74
N LEU A 486 -29.65 13.07 -27.96
CA LEU A 486 -29.07 14.35 -28.33
C LEU A 486 -29.34 14.63 -29.80
N VAL A 487 -29.52 15.90 -30.13
CA VAL A 487 -29.44 16.37 -31.52
C VAL A 487 -27.99 16.79 -31.78
N PRO A 488 -27.30 16.22 -32.78
CA PRO A 488 -25.92 16.59 -33.10
C PRO A 488 -25.73 18.10 -33.26
N GLY A 489 -24.74 18.65 -32.54
CA GLY A 489 -24.38 20.06 -32.54
C GLY A 489 -25.26 20.97 -31.67
N GLN A 490 -26.35 20.46 -31.09
CA GLN A 490 -27.17 21.21 -30.13
C GLN A 490 -26.56 21.12 -28.72
N ASP A 491 -26.63 22.23 -28.00
CA ASP A 491 -26.18 22.34 -26.61
C ASP A 491 -27.23 21.77 -25.63
N TYR A 492 -26.77 21.00 -24.64
CA TYR A 492 -27.57 20.43 -23.55
C TYR A 492 -26.90 20.72 -22.20
N ASP A 493 -27.70 21.17 -21.23
CA ASP A 493 -27.23 21.29 -19.84
C ASP A 493 -27.26 19.90 -19.18
N LEU A 494 -26.12 19.51 -18.59
CA LEU A 494 -25.93 18.25 -17.90
C LEU A 494 -25.43 18.52 -16.49
N THR A 495 -25.88 17.72 -15.54
CA THR A 495 -25.27 17.62 -14.20
C THR A 495 -24.82 16.19 -14.02
N VAL A 496 -23.53 15.97 -13.79
CA VAL A 496 -22.90 14.66 -13.57
C VAL A 496 -22.67 14.51 -12.07
N GLU A 497 -23.12 13.39 -11.50
CA GLU A 497 -22.76 13.00 -10.14
C GLU A 497 -21.30 12.52 -10.14
N ILE A 498 -20.44 13.20 -9.39
CA ILE A 498 -19.12 12.67 -9.03
C ILE A 498 -19.28 12.11 -7.61
N TRP A 499 -18.89 10.86 -7.43
CA TRP A 499 -19.16 10.18 -6.16
C TRP A 499 -18.49 10.93 -4.99
N PRO A 500 -19.08 10.88 -3.79
CA PRO A 500 -18.60 11.67 -2.66
C PRO A 500 -17.16 11.29 -2.29
N ALA A 501 -16.41 12.25 -1.78
CA ALA A 501 -15.07 12.04 -1.25
C ALA A 501 -14.84 12.88 0.00
N GLY A 502 -13.88 12.45 0.83
CA GLY A 502 -13.31 13.21 1.94
C GLY A 502 -11.82 13.40 1.72
N LEU A 503 -11.35 14.65 1.64
CA LEU A 503 -9.95 14.99 1.41
C LEU A 503 -9.57 16.37 1.99
N HIS A 504 -8.40 16.43 2.63
CA HIS A 504 -7.64 17.63 2.92
C HIS A 504 -6.49 17.78 1.91
N LEU A 505 -6.45 18.91 1.22
CA LEU A 505 -5.39 19.31 0.30
C LEU A 505 -4.58 20.46 0.92
N PRO A 506 -3.26 20.31 1.15
CA PRO A 506 -2.45 21.41 1.65
C PRO A 506 -2.30 22.53 0.62
N ALA A 507 -1.97 23.74 1.07
CA ALA A 507 -1.59 24.84 0.19
C ALA A 507 -0.46 24.44 -0.77
N GLY A 508 -0.45 24.99 -1.99
CA GLY A 508 0.44 24.60 -3.08
C GLY A 508 -0.05 23.41 -3.90
N SER A 509 -0.96 22.57 -3.37
CA SER A 509 -1.56 21.46 -4.12
C SER A 509 -2.42 21.97 -5.27
N ARG A 510 -2.78 21.08 -6.20
CA ARG A 510 -3.73 21.39 -7.29
C ARG A 510 -4.85 20.37 -7.33
N LEU A 511 -6.04 20.82 -7.70
CA LEU A 511 -7.16 19.96 -8.05
C LEU A 511 -7.34 20.00 -9.57
N GLU A 512 -7.58 18.84 -10.18
CA GLU A 512 -7.72 18.69 -11.62
C GLU A 512 -8.97 17.87 -11.97
N LEU A 513 -9.84 18.45 -12.80
CA LEU A 513 -11.00 17.77 -13.35
C LEU A 513 -10.73 17.37 -14.79
N THR A 514 -10.86 16.08 -15.09
CA THR A 514 -10.68 15.55 -16.45
C THR A 514 -11.98 14.98 -16.97
N LEU A 515 -12.39 15.46 -18.14
CA LEU A 515 -13.57 15.02 -18.86
C LEU A 515 -13.17 14.16 -20.04
N ARG A 516 -13.76 12.98 -20.16
CA ARG A 516 -13.40 11.97 -21.16
C ARG A 516 -14.63 11.24 -21.70
N GLY A 517 -14.43 10.53 -22.80
CA GLY A 517 -15.44 9.62 -23.40
C GLY A 517 -15.26 8.14 -23.04
N SER A 518 -14.33 7.80 -22.15
CA SER A 518 -14.05 6.44 -21.69
C SER A 518 -13.57 6.43 -20.24
N ASP A 519 -13.55 5.25 -19.63
CA ASP A 519 -13.02 5.04 -18.30
C ASP A 519 -11.59 5.59 -18.13
N PHE A 520 -11.32 6.03 -16.91
CA PHE A 520 -9.99 6.40 -16.48
C PHE A 520 -9.17 5.14 -16.19
N ALA A 521 -7.95 5.10 -16.71
CA ALA A 521 -6.98 4.05 -16.44
C ALA A 521 -5.60 4.68 -16.29
N ARG A 522 -4.87 4.30 -15.22
CA ARG A 522 -3.47 4.70 -15.01
C ARG A 522 -2.48 3.75 -15.67
N THR A 523 -2.83 2.47 -15.74
CA THR A 523 -1.99 1.42 -16.32
C THR A 523 -2.43 1.12 -17.75
N GLU A 524 -1.56 0.47 -18.51
CA GLU A 524 -1.88 -0.06 -19.84
C GLU A 524 -2.95 -1.18 -19.82
N HIS A 525 -3.33 -1.66 -18.62
CA HIS A 525 -4.33 -2.70 -18.41
C HIS A 525 -5.79 -2.20 -18.36
N GLY A 526 -6.02 -0.90 -18.57
CA GLY A 526 -7.37 -0.32 -18.57
C GLY A 526 -7.93 -0.13 -17.15
N PRO A 527 -9.25 0.06 -16.99
CA PRO A 527 -9.88 0.31 -15.67
C PRO A 527 -9.96 -0.94 -14.77
N GLY A 528 -9.21 -2.00 -15.07
CA GLY A 528 -9.34 -3.28 -14.37
C GLY A 528 -10.76 -3.86 -14.50
N PHE A 529 -11.29 -4.42 -13.41
CA PHE A 529 -12.63 -4.99 -13.39
C PHE A 529 -13.76 -3.95 -13.27
N THR A 530 -13.51 -2.64 -13.34
CA THR A 530 -14.58 -1.61 -13.16
C THR A 530 -14.95 -0.87 -14.45
N GLY A 531 -14.59 -1.44 -15.62
CA GLY A 531 -14.82 -0.82 -16.93
C GLY A 531 -16.27 -0.77 -17.42
N HIS A 532 -16.53 0.16 -18.34
CA HIS A 532 -17.83 0.44 -18.95
C HIS A 532 -17.77 0.35 -20.48
N ASP A 533 -17.39 -0.78 -21.06
CA ASP A 533 -17.08 -0.90 -22.50
C ASP A 533 -17.84 -2.03 -23.24
N HIS A 534 -18.93 -2.55 -22.66
CA HIS A 534 -19.74 -3.60 -23.28
C HIS A 534 -20.18 -3.21 -24.71
N PRO A 535 -19.94 -4.07 -25.72
CA PRO A 535 -20.23 -3.72 -27.11
C PRO A 535 -21.71 -3.50 -27.41
N ASP A 536 -22.62 -4.18 -26.70
CA ASP A 536 -24.07 -4.01 -26.94
C ASP A 536 -24.65 -2.76 -26.26
N ASP A 537 -24.02 -2.29 -25.18
CA ASP A 537 -24.39 -1.01 -24.54
C ASP A 537 -23.67 0.17 -25.20
N ARG A 538 -22.45 -0.05 -25.71
CA ARG A 538 -21.57 0.95 -26.35
C ARG A 538 -21.03 0.45 -27.71
N PRO A 539 -21.89 0.33 -28.73
CA PRO A 539 -21.50 -0.20 -30.04
C PRO A 539 -20.47 0.70 -30.74
N GLY A 540 -19.46 0.07 -31.35
CA GLY A 540 -18.41 0.75 -32.13
C GLY A 540 -17.34 1.46 -31.30
N ARG A 541 -17.30 1.27 -29.97
CA ARG A 541 -16.38 1.99 -29.04
C ARG A 541 -15.36 1.10 -28.33
N ARG A 542 -14.97 -0.03 -28.93
CA ARG A 542 -13.76 -0.76 -28.48
C ARG A 542 -12.54 0.12 -28.72
N VAL A 543 -11.60 0.14 -27.75
CA VAL A 543 -10.27 0.73 -27.97
C VAL A 543 -9.67 0.09 -29.22
N PRO A 544 -9.43 0.83 -30.32
CA PRO A 544 -8.88 0.24 -31.52
C PRO A 544 -7.46 -0.25 -31.24
N ARG A 545 -7.14 -1.47 -31.69
CA ARG A 545 -5.76 -1.73 -32.11
C ARG A 545 -5.43 -0.68 -33.17
N ARG A 546 -4.40 0.13 -32.87
CA ARG A 546 -3.74 1.20 -33.62
C ARG A 546 -3.89 1.21 -35.15
N THR A 547 -5.09 1.31 -35.69
CA THR A 547 -5.47 1.70 -37.06
C THR A 547 -7.00 1.64 -37.11
N ASP A 548 -7.67 2.79 -37.05
CA ASP A 548 -8.92 3.12 -37.75
C ASP A 548 -9.50 4.39 -37.08
N ALA A 549 -9.61 5.45 -37.87
CA ALA A 549 -10.12 6.75 -37.46
C ALA A 549 -11.57 6.88 -37.92
N ASP A 550 -12.50 6.84 -36.96
CA ASP A 550 -13.84 7.40 -37.10
C ASP A 550 -14.12 8.25 -35.85
N ASP A 551 -14.52 9.50 -36.07
CA ASP A 551 -14.27 10.67 -35.24
C ASP A 551 -15.52 11.23 -34.57
N GLY A 552 -15.96 10.58 -33.49
CA GLY A 552 -16.94 11.15 -32.56
C GLY A 552 -16.35 12.31 -31.76
N THR A 553 -16.54 13.56 -32.18
CA THR A 553 -16.10 14.73 -31.40
C THR A 553 -17.14 15.17 -30.37
N VAL A 554 -16.70 15.44 -29.13
CA VAL A 554 -17.50 16.00 -28.04
C VAL A 554 -17.04 17.44 -27.78
N ARG A 555 -17.97 18.40 -27.75
CA ARG A 555 -17.72 19.83 -27.56
C ARG A 555 -18.38 20.31 -26.26
N GLY A 556 -17.61 20.84 -25.30
CA GLY A 556 -18.13 21.53 -24.12
C GLY A 556 -18.06 23.04 -24.29
N ARG A 557 -19.16 23.78 -24.10
CA ARG A 557 -19.20 25.26 -24.16
C ARG A 557 -19.51 25.83 -22.78
N VAL A 558 -18.94 26.98 -22.45
CA VAL A 558 -19.32 27.78 -21.27
C VAL A 558 -19.68 29.19 -21.76
N PRO A 559 -20.96 29.62 -21.75
CA PRO A 559 -21.37 30.99 -22.11
C PRO A 559 -21.16 31.98 -20.94
N VAL A 560 -20.99 33.27 -21.27
CA VAL A 560 -20.96 34.39 -20.31
C VAL A 560 -22.32 35.11 -20.32
N PRO A 561 -22.92 35.45 -19.17
CA PRO A 561 -24.12 36.30 -19.15
C PRO A 561 -23.77 37.74 -19.59
N ALA A 562 -24.49 38.27 -20.57
CA ALA A 562 -24.39 39.68 -20.94
C ALA A 562 -24.89 40.57 -19.78
N ALA A 563 -24.12 41.61 -19.45
CA ALA A 563 -24.48 42.59 -18.44
C ALA A 563 -25.86 43.22 -18.73
N HIS A 564 -26.83 43.03 -17.82
CA HIS A 564 -28.07 43.80 -17.82
C HIS A 564 -28.08 44.81 -16.67
N ARG A 565 -28.25 46.08 -17.06
CA ARG A 565 -28.55 47.23 -16.20
C ARG A 565 -29.85 47.00 -15.42
N PRO A 566 -30.02 47.64 -14.27
CA PRO A 566 -31.15 47.39 -13.39
C PRO A 566 -32.40 48.13 -13.91
N GLU A 567 -33.45 47.39 -14.21
CA GLU A 567 -34.82 47.92 -14.19
C GLU A 567 -35.73 47.09 -13.30
N ARG A 568 -36.59 47.80 -12.58
CA ARG A 568 -37.44 47.32 -11.49
C ARG A 568 -38.59 46.44 -11.99
N GLY A 569 -38.91 45.39 -11.23
CA GLY A 569 -40.29 44.94 -11.07
C GLY A 569 -40.59 43.46 -11.36
N THR A 570 -40.95 42.76 -10.27
CA THR A 570 -41.90 41.64 -10.18
C THR A 570 -41.58 40.29 -10.85
N GLU A 571 -41.18 39.35 -9.98
CA GLU A 571 -41.57 37.94 -9.87
C GLU A 571 -41.90 37.14 -11.16
N ARG A 572 -40.93 36.35 -11.62
CA ARG A 572 -41.17 34.99 -12.13
C ARG A 572 -39.89 34.15 -12.06
N ALA A 573 -39.99 32.98 -11.44
CA ALA A 573 -38.94 31.98 -11.38
C ALA A 573 -38.54 31.56 -12.81
N GLN A 574 -37.30 31.84 -13.21
CA GLN A 574 -36.67 31.33 -14.42
C GLN A 574 -35.24 30.87 -14.12
N ARG A 575 -34.89 29.78 -14.79
CA ARG A 575 -33.73 28.90 -14.63
C ARG A 575 -32.43 29.55 -15.12
N GLU A 576 -31.30 29.29 -14.46
CA GLU A 576 -29.94 29.57 -14.99
C GLU A 576 -28.92 28.44 -14.64
N PRO A 577 -28.13 27.92 -15.60
CA PRO A 577 -27.29 26.70 -15.47
C PRO A 577 -25.76 26.93 -15.28
N GLU A 578 -25.01 25.82 -15.10
CA GLU A 578 -23.53 25.61 -15.12
C GLU A 578 -22.73 25.93 -13.81
N ARG A 579 -22.28 24.88 -13.09
CA ARG A 579 -21.93 24.85 -11.64
C ARG A 579 -21.10 23.60 -11.26
N PHE A 580 -19.92 23.74 -10.63
CA PHE A 580 -19.22 22.64 -9.93
C PHE A 580 -19.00 23.02 -8.47
N LEU A 581 -19.32 22.12 -7.53
CA LEU A 581 -19.63 22.44 -6.12
C LEU A 581 -19.05 21.39 -5.13
N ALA A 582 -18.37 21.83 -4.07
CA ALA A 582 -17.79 21.04 -2.97
C ALA A 582 -18.05 21.69 -1.59
N ALA A 583 -17.95 20.96 -0.47
CA ALA A 583 -18.27 21.38 0.91
C ALA A 583 -17.14 22.06 1.76
N HIS A 584 -17.14 23.30 2.29
CA HIS A 584 -16.07 23.82 3.21
C HIS A 584 -16.59 24.24 4.61
N THR A 585 -15.71 24.23 5.64
CA THR A 585 -15.93 24.80 6.98
C THR A 585 -14.72 25.63 7.39
N SER A 586 -14.88 26.95 7.60
CA SER A 586 -13.78 27.86 7.95
C SER A 586 -13.67 28.14 9.46
N ARG A 587 -12.45 28.13 10.01
CA ARG A 587 -12.11 28.94 11.19
C ARG A 587 -10.64 29.38 11.19
N GLU A 588 -10.46 30.68 11.43
CA GLU A 588 -9.24 31.48 11.34
C GLU A 588 -8.10 31.02 12.28
N ALA A 589 -6.87 30.99 11.76
CA ALA A 589 -5.63 31.14 12.53
C ALA A 589 -4.58 31.93 11.73
N ASP A 590 -4.00 32.96 12.36
CA ASP A 590 -3.04 33.96 11.84
C ASP A 590 -1.63 33.35 11.58
N PRO A 591 -0.78 33.93 10.71
CA PRO A 591 0.27 33.21 9.97
C PRO A 591 1.66 33.23 10.63
N MET A 592 2.47 32.20 10.35
CA MET A 592 3.92 32.27 10.52
C MET A 592 4.68 31.89 9.23
N THR A 593 5.15 32.94 8.55
CA THR A 593 6.43 33.14 7.84
C THR A 593 6.88 32.17 6.74
N ASP A 594 6.84 32.72 5.52
CA ASP A 594 7.70 32.51 4.32
C ASP A 594 8.91 31.58 4.46
N HIS A 595 8.97 30.57 3.57
CA HIS A 595 10.24 30.01 3.09
C HIS A 595 10.57 30.63 1.70
N PRO A 596 11.83 31.05 1.46
CA PRO A 596 12.21 31.71 0.20
C PRO A 596 12.37 30.69 -0.95
N PRO A 597 12.27 31.15 -2.22
CA PRO A 597 12.30 30.30 -3.40
C PRO A 597 13.65 29.61 -3.63
N THR A 598 13.62 28.45 -4.29
CA THR A 598 14.78 27.58 -4.49
C THR A 598 15.87 28.26 -5.36
N PRO A 599 17.16 28.17 -4.98
CA PRO A 599 18.22 28.85 -5.70
C PRO A 599 18.57 28.23 -7.07
N PRO A 600 19.11 29.01 -8.02
CA PRO A 600 19.64 28.50 -9.28
C PRO A 600 20.83 27.54 -9.06
N ALA A 601 21.13 26.67 -10.03
CA ALA A 601 22.14 25.61 -9.89
C ALA A 601 23.54 26.08 -9.44
N GLY A 602 23.96 27.31 -9.80
CA GLY A 602 25.23 27.88 -9.32
C GLY A 602 25.23 28.26 -7.83
N ASP A 603 24.07 28.58 -7.27
CA ASP A 603 23.88 28.95 -5.87
C ASP A 603 23.79 27.69 -4.98
N ARG A 604 23.19 26.60 -5.49
CA ARG A 604 23.14 25.29 -4.81
C ARG A 604 24.51 24.67 -4.59
N SER A 605 25.40 24.72 -5.58
CA SER A 605 26.77 24.19 -5.41
C SER A 605 27.57 24.99 -4.37
N ALA A 606 27.37 26.30 -4.29
CA ALA A 606 27.99 27.15 -3.27
C ALA A 606 27.41 26.85 -1.88
N ARG A 607 26.10 26.62 -1.79
CA ARG A 607 25.42 26.22 -0.56
C ARG A 607 25.91 24.87 -0.03
N LEU A 608 26.01 23.85 -0.87
CA LEU A 608 26.55 22.54 -0.47
C LEU A 608 28.00 22.68 0.00
N ALA A 609 28.83 23.45 -0.72
CA ALA A 609 30.21 23.69 -0.32
C ALA A 609 30.30 24.35 1.07
N GLY A 610 29.54 25.42 1.32
CA GLY A 610 29.50 26.09 2.62
C GLY A 610 28.97 25.19 3.74
N LEU A 611 28.02 24.30 3.46
CA LEU A 611 27.57 23.32 4.45
C LEU A 611 28.65 22.28 4.76
N LEU A 612 29.37 21.78 3.74
CA LEU A 612 30.48 20.84 3.96
C LEU A 612 31.65 21.48 4.71
N GLU A 613 31.95 22.77 4.47
CA GLU A 613 32.91 23.55 5.27
C GLU A 613 32.46 23.63 6.74
N ARG A 614 31.19 23.94 7.01
CA ARG A 614 30.66 23.93 8.38
C ARG A 614 30.75 22.54 9.03
N VAL A 615 30.46 21.47 8.29
CA VAL A 615 30.62 20.10 8.80
C VAL A 615 32.08 19.84 9.17
N GLU A 616 33.03 20.23 8.32
CA GLU A 616 34.47 20.08 8.58
C GLU A 616 34.92 20.83 9.84
N GLU A 617 34.51 22.10 9.97
CA GLU A 617 34.83 22.92 11.14
C GLU A 617 34.24 22.33 12.42
N GLN A 618 32.99 21.88 12.38
CA GLN A 618 32.29 21.38 13.56
C GLN A 618 32.71 19.97 13.98
N LEU A 619 33.09 19.11 13.03
CA LEU A 619 33.64 17.79 13.33
C LEU A 619 34.98 17.85 14.08
N ALA A 620 35.69 18.99 14.04
CA ALA A 620 36.89 19.20 14.86
C ALA A 620 36.59 19.29 16.37
N ASP A 621 35.36 19.69 16.72
CA ASP A 621 34.84 19.76 18.09
C ASP A 621 33.84 18.62 18.38
N ASP A 622 33.80 17.59 17.53
CA ASP A 622 32.86 16.47 17.53
C ASP A 622 31.38 16.93 17.56
N LEU A 623 31.06 17.91 16.71
CA LEU A 623 29.71 18.39 16.46
C LEU A 623 29.29 18.05 15.03
N VAL A 624 28.02 17.65 14.86
CA VAL A 624 27.47 17.27 13.55
C VAL A 624 26.29 18.19 13.21
N PRO A 625 26.37 19.02 12.15
CA PRO A 625 25.28 19.88 11.73
C PRO A 625 23.98 19.11 11.45
N VAL A 626 22.85 19.59 11.97
CA VAL A 626 21.55 18.91 11.86
C VAL A 626 21.09 18.76 10.39
N GLU A 627 21.49 19.68 9.52
CA GLU A 627 21.05 19.76 8.13
C GLU A 627 21.41 18.51 7.33
N ILE A 628 22.53 17.86 7.64
CA ILE A 628 22.98 16.71 6.84
C ILE A 628 21.99 15.55 6.89
N PHE A 629 21.10 15.50 7.87
CA PHE A 629 20.11 14.44 8.02
C PHE A 629 18.83 14.67 7.21
N ASN A 630 18.59 15.89 6.73
CA ASN A 630 17.44 16.16 5.86
C ASN A 630 17.68 17.44 5.07
N ASP A 631 18.48 17.35 4.01
CA ASP A 631 18.74 18.47 3.11
C ASP A 631 18.83 17.98 1.65
N GLU A 632 18.15 18.67 0.75
CA GLU A 632 18.05 18.33 -0.67
C GLU A 632 19.42 18.40 -1.38
N ASP A 633 20.22 19.43 -1.12
CA ASP A 633 21.50 19.59 -1.80
C ASP A 633 22.53 18.58 -1.26
N VAL A 634 22.46 18.24 0.03
CA VAL A 634 23.22 17.13 0.61
C VAL A 634 22.83 15.82 -0.04
N PHE A 635 21.55 15.47 -0.06
CA PHE A 635 21.04 14.22 -0.62
C PHE A 635 21.47 14.03 -2.09
N ARG A 636 21.31 15.07 -2.92
CA ARG A 636 21.76 15.02 -4.32
C ARG A 636 23.28 14.86 -4.43
N GLY A 637 24.04 15.58 -3.60
CA GLY A 637 25.48 15.42 -3.51
C GLY A 637 25.90 14.00 -3.11
N GLU A 638 25.19 13.36 -2.21
CA GLU A 638 25.44 11.97 -1.80
C GLU A 638 25.17 10.99 -2.95
N MET A 639 24.07 11.17 -3.68
CA MET A 639 23.76 10.32 -4.83
C MET A 639 24.88 10.41 -5.87
N GLU A 640 25.33 11.63 -6.18
CA GLU A 640 26.35 11.91 -7.19
C GLU A 640 27.79 11.60 -6.75
N ARG A 641 28.13 11.72 -5.45
CA ARG A 641 29.52 11.61 -4.98
C ARG A 641 29.79 10.34 -4.20
N ILE A 642 28.79 9.77 -3.52
CA ILE A 642 28.94 8.53 -2.76
C ILE A 642 28.43 7.36 -3.60
N PHE A 643 27.13 7.33 -3.92
CA PHE A 643 26.51 6.13 -4.47
C PHE A 643 26.93 5.80 -5.90
N THR A 644 27.40 6.77 -6.68
CA THR A 644 27.99 6.49 -8.00
C THR A 644 29.50 6.23 -7.98
N HIS A 645 30.20 6.44 -6.85
CA HIS A 645 31.67 6.37 -6.77
C HIS A 645 32.21 5.48 -5.63
N THR A 646 31.36 4.64 -5.02
CA THR A 646 31.75 3.68 -3.97
C THR A 646 31.19 2.29 -4.25
N TRP A 647 31.69 1.29 -3.54
CA TRP A 647 31.17 -0.08 -3.61
C TRP A 647 29.84 -0.17 -2.85
N VAL A 648 28.80 -0.68 -3.51
CA VAL A 648 27.48 -0.89 -2.93
C VAL A 648 27.11 -2.37 -3.02
N PHE A 649 26.69 -2.96 -1.91
CA PHE A 649 26.15 -4.32 -1.90
C PHE A 649 24.88 -4.37 -2.74
N VAL A 650 24.72 -5.37 -3.60
CA VAL A 650 23.53 -5.47 -4.47
C VAL A 650 22.82 -6.82 -4.36
N ALA A 651 23.50 -7.92 -4.10
CA ALA A 651 22.84 -9.22 -3.98
C ALA A 651 23.74 -10.25 -3.30
N HIS A 652 23.16 -11.35 -2.85
CA HIS A 652 23.91 -12.57 -2.58
C HIS A 652 23.80 -13.55 -3.75
N GLU A 653 24.86 -14.29 -4.05
CA GLU A 653 24.89 -15.22 -5.19
C GLU A 653 23.81 -16.31 -5.12
N THR A 654 23.34 -16.67 -3.92
CA THR A 654 22.26 -17.64 -3.75
C THR A 654 20.89 -17.11 -4.18
N GLU A 655 20.75 -15.81 -4.41
CA GLU A 655 19.54 -15.21 -5.01
C GLU A 655 19.50 -15.41 -6.53
N ILE A 656 20.66 -15.66 -7.16
CA ILE A 656 20.83 -15.87 -8.61
C ILE A 656 21.66 -17.13 -8.92
N PRO A 657 21.25 -18.32 -8.42
CA PRO A 657 22.07 -19.54 -8.46
C PRO A 657 22.25 -20.12 -9.87
N LYS A 658 21.35 -19.82 -10.82
CA LYS A 658 21.33 -20.40 -12.16
C LYS A 658 21.55 -19.33 -13.23
N SER A 659 22.07 -19.77 -14.37
CA SER A 659 22.15 -18.92 -15.56
C SER A 659 20.77 -18.38 -15.95
N GLY A 660 20.72 -17.07 -16.23
CA GLY A 660 19.50 -16.33 -16.51
C GLY A 660 18.80 -15.80 -15.27
N ASP A 661 19.15 -16.23 -14.06
CA ASP A 661 18.53 -15.69 -12.85
C ASP A 661 18.88 -14.21 -12.71
N PHE A 662 17.91 -13.42 -12.23
CA PHE A 662 18.09 -12.00 -11.98
C PHE A 662 17.30 -11.54 -10.76
N VAL A 663 17.75 -10.45 -10.18
CA VAL A 663 17.05 -9.67 -9.16
C VAL A 663 17.15 -8.16 -9.45
N GLN A 664 16.11 -7.39 -9.14
CA GLN A 664 16.09 -5.94 -9.27
C GLN A 664 16.56 -5.29 -7.95
N ARG A 665 17.39 -4.26 -8.06
CA ARG A 665 18.00 -3.52 -6.95
C ARG A 665 18.11 -2.03 -7.28
N ARG A 666 18.67 -1.25 -6.36
CA ARG A 666 19.06 0.15 -6.59
C ARG A 666 20.51 0.37 -6.18
N ILE A 667 21.17 1.31 -6.84
CA ILE A 667 22.42 1.93 -6.38
C ILE A 667 22.14 3.42 -6.33
N GLY A 668 22.04 4.00 -5.13
CA GLY A 668 21.46 5.33 -4.98
C GLY A 668 20.05 5.36 -5.59
N LEU A 669 19.75 6.33 -6.46
CA LEU A 669 18.43 6.40 -7.11
C LEU A 669 18.31 5.52 -8.37
N ASP A 670 19.39 4.92 -8.85
CA ASP A 670 19.43 4.19 -10.12
C ASP A 670 18.94 2.75 -9.96
N PRO A 671 17.81 2.36 -10.60
CA PRO A 671 17.36 0.98 -10.61
C PRO A 671 18.27 0.12 -11.48
N VAL A 672 18.74 -0.99 -10.92
CA VAL A 672 19.64 -1.94 -11.59
C VAL A 672 19.06 -3.35 -11.60
N ILE A 673 19.51 -4.17 -12.55
CA ILE A 673 19.23 -5.59 -12.64
C ILE A 673 20.54 -6.33 -12.39
N VAL A 674 20.62 -7.09 -11.31
CA VAL A 674 21.71 -8.03 -11.04
C VAL A 674 21.35 -9.35 -11.71
N THR A 675 22.22 -9.87 -12.57
CA THR A 675 21.94 -11.03 -13.41
C THR A 675 23.09 -12.04 -13.34
N ARG A 676 22.78 -13.33 -13.50
CA ARG A 676 23.78 -14.36 -13.82
C ARG A 676 23.72 -14.73 -15.29
N ASP A 677 24.84 -14.63 -16.00
CA ASP A 677 24.90 -14.89 -17.43
C ASP A 677 25.05 -16.38 -17.79
N GLY A 678 25.22 -16.67 -19.09
CA GLY A 678 25.39 -18.01 -19.66
C GLY A 678 26.67 -18.72 -19.21
N GLU A 679 27.70 -17.97 -18.86
CA GLU A 679 29.03 -18.47 -18.48
C GLU A 679 29.21 -18.49 -16.96
N GLY A 680 28.20 -18.00 -16.21
CA GLY A 680 28.21 -17.91 -14.77
C GLY A 680 28.74 -16.58 -14.24
N GLY A 681 29.05 -15.60 -15.10
CA GLY A 681 29.41 -14.25 -14.69
C GLY A 681 28.22 -13.48 -14.12
N ILE A 682 28.51 -12.49 -13.27
CA ILE A 682 27.50 -11.61 -12.68
C ILE A 682 27.57 -10.24 -13.36
N ASN A 683 26.41 -9.73 -13.79
CA ASN A 683 26.31 -8.41 -14.41
C ASN A 683 25.31 -7.55 -13.65
N VAL A 684 25.65 -6.28 -13.43
CA VAL A 684 24.74 -5.26 -12.87
C VAL A 684 24.43 -4.25 -13.97
N LEU A 685 23.19 -4.26 -14.43
CA LEU A 685 22.72 -3.54 -15.61
C LEU A 685 21.78 -2.41 -15.22
N SER A 686 21.89 -1.24 -15.82
CA SER A 686 20.88 -0.19 -15.70
C SER A 686 19.53 -0.72 -16.20
N ASN A 687 18.50 -0.61 -15.37
CA ASN A 687 17.15 -0.99 -15.74
C ASN A 687 16.45 0.09 -16.57
N TYR A 688 17.16 0.86 -17.39
CA TYR A 688 16.56 1.87 -18.26
C TYR A 688 16.92 1.62 -19.72
N CYS A 689 15.90 1.49 -20.57
CA CYS A 689 16.08 1.37 -22.00
C CYS A 689 16.79 2.61 -22.54
N ARG A 690 17.92 2.42 -23.23
CA ARG A 690 18.74 3.48 -23.82
C ARG A 690 18.04 4.29 -24.92
N HIS A 691 16.87 3.83 -25.40
CA HIS A 691 16.10 4.57 -26.37
C HIS A 691 15.36 5.78 -25.74
N ARG A 692 14.58 5.57 -24.68
CA ARG A 692 13.73 6.62 -24.06
C ARG A 692 13.51 6.45 -22.55
N GLY A 693 14.38 5.69 -21.86
CA GLY A 693 14.38 5.60 -20.40
C GLY A 693 13.26 4.78 -19.78
N THR A 694 12.46 4.03 -20.54
CA THR A 694 11.48 3.10 -19.94
C THR A 694 12.20 1.92 -19.30
N GLN A 695 11.73 1.47 -18.14
CA GLN A 695 12.30 0.27 -17.50
C GLN A 695 12.11 -0.99 -18.35
N VAL A 696 13.14 -1.83 -18.41
CA VAL A 696 13.15 -3.06 -19.23
C VAL A 696 12.77 -4.31 -18.44
N CYS A 697 12.79 -4.21 -17.11
CA CYS A 697 12.34 -5.21 -16.16
C CYS A 697 11.44 -4.54 -15.10
N GLN A 698 10.27 -5.11 -14.82
CA GLN A 698 9.33 -4.64 -13.79
C GLN A 698 9.06 -5.70 -12.70
N THR A 699 9.78 -6.81 -12.73
CA THR A 699 9.64 -7.90 -11.75
C THR A 699 10.86 -7.89 -10.84
N ASP A 700 10.65 -8.11 -9.54
CA ASP A 700 11.72 -8.06 -8.53
C ASP A 700 12.77 -9.15 -8.69
N ALA A 701 12.39 -10.33 -9.20
CA ALA A 701 13.27 -11.46 -9.44
C ALA A 701 12.71 -12.38 -10.53
N GLY A 702 13.56 -13.21 -11.13
CA GLY A 702 13.12 -14.21 -12.08
C GLY A 702 14.26 -14.88 -12.82
N ASN A 703 13.95 -15.59 -13.90
CA ASN A 703 14.93 -16.17 -14.82
C ASN A 703 14.62 -15.73 -16.26
N SER A 704 15.52 -14.97 -16.88
CA SER A 704 15.37 -14.53 -18.26
C SER A 704 16.72 -14.37 -18.97
N ARG A 705 16.72 -14.71 -20.28
CA ARG A 705 17.85 -14.44 -21.18
C ARG A 705 17.78 -13.06 -21.83
N PHE A 706 16.62 -12.41 -21.80
CA PHE A 706 16.40 -11.14 -22.47
C PHE A 706 15.52 -10.20 -21.64
N PHE A 707 15.82 -8.91 -21.70
CA PHE A 707 14.98 -7.85 -21.16
C PHE A 707 14.43 -7.01 -22.31
N LYS A 708 13.11 -6.84 -22.35
CA LYS A 708 12.44 -6.18 -23.46
C LYS A 708 11.71 -4.95 -22.97
N CYS A 709 12.08 -3.79 -23.53
CA CYS A 709 11.40 -2.54 -23.28
C CYS A 709 9.91 -2.65 -23.71
N PRO A 710 8.93 -2.42 -22.80
CA PRO A 710 7.52 -2.54 -23.12
C PRO A 710 7.05 -1.47 -24.11
N TYR A 711 7.75 -0.33 -24.17
CA TYR A 711 7.34 0.79 -25.02
C TYR A 711 7.61 0.52 -26.52
N HIS A 712 8.88 0.30 -26.89
CA HIS A 712 9.28 0.18 -28.29
C HIS A 712 9.84 -1.20 -28.65
N GLY A 713 9.84 -2.15 -27.71
CA GLY A 713 10.30 -3.51 -27.95
C GLY A 713 11.81 -3.68 -28.12
N TRP A 714 12.61 -2.68 -27.74
CA TRP A 714 14.07 -2.80 -27.69
C TRP A 714 14.44 -3.94 -26.75
N THR A 715 15.16 -4.91 -27.27
CA THR A 715 15.46 -6.18 -26.59
C THR A 715 16.95 -6.25 -26.30
N TYR A 716 17.26 -6.44 -25.04
CA TYR A 716 18.61 -6.55 -24.50
C TYR A 716 18.86 -7.98 -24.03
N SER A 717 20.10 -8.47 -24.15
CA SER A 717 20.50 -9.74 -23.52
C SER A 717 20.55 -9.58 -21.99
N ASN A 718 20.66 -10.71 -21.29
CA ASN A 718 20.96 -10.70 -19.85
C ASN A 718 22.39 -10.25 -19.51
N THR A 719 23.23 -9.94 -20.52
CA THR A 719 24.52 -9.25 -20.35
C THR A 719 24.43 -7.75 -20.67
N GLY A 720 23.24 -7.26 -21.08
CA GLY A 720 22.96 -5.86 -21.37
C GLY A 720 23.10 -5.45 -22.84
N GLU A 721 23.62 -6.34 -23.70
CA GLU A 721 23.85 -6.06 -25.11
C GLU A 721 22.53 -5.86 -25.86
N LEU A 722 22.48 -4.87 -26.77
CA LEU A 722 21.33 -4.70 -27.66
C LEU A 722 21.26 -5.86 -28.66
N VAL A 723 20.28 -6.73 -28.48
CA VAL A 723 20.05 -7.91 -29.34
C VAL A 723 19.22 -7.55 -30.56
N GLY A 724 18.26 -6.64 -30.40
CA GLY A 724 17.44 -6.21 -31.52
C GLY A 724 16.40 -5.17 -31.17
N THR A 725 15.97 -4.43 -32.19
CA THR A 725 14.91 -3.44 -32.09
C THR A 725 13.90 -3.61 -33.24
N PRO A 726 12.59 -3.58 -32.97
CA PRO A 726 11.57 -3.64 -34.01
C PRO A 726 11.77 -2.57 -35.08
N MET A 727 11.52 -2.93 -36.34
CA MET A 727 11.57 -2.02 -37.48
C MET A 727 12.92 -1.31 -37.71
N LEU A 728 14.04 -1.84 -37.19
CA LEU A 728 15.38 -1.23 -37.28
C LEU A 728 15.69 -0.59 -38.65
N GLN A 729 15.58 -1.36 -39.74
CA GLN A 729 15.85 -0.87 -41.10
C GLN A 729 14.89 0.25 -41.54
N ARG A 730 13.61 0.20 -41.15
CA ARG A 730 12.60 1.18 -41.60
C ARG A 730 12.62 2.46 -40.76
N ALA A 731 12.90 2.35 -39.46
CA ALA A 731 12.85 3.46 -38.52
C ALA A 731 14.22 4.15 -38.34
N TYR A 732 15.33 3.41 -38.47
CA TYR A 732 16.69 3.91 -38.20
C TYR A 732 17.70 3.61 -39.33
N GLY A 733 17.30 2.89 -40.38
CA GLY A 733 18.21 2.51 -41.48
C GLY A 733 19.27 1.51 -41.05
N GLU A 734 20.51 1.68 -41.53
CA GLU A 734 21.67 0.83 -41.21
C GLU A 734 22.58 1.41 -40.09
N ARG A 735 22.17 2.51 -39.43
CA ARG A 735 23.04 3.35 -38.59
C ARG A 735 22.92 3.16 -37.07
N VAL A 736 22.40 2.03 -36.59
CA VAL A 736 22.41 1.74 -35.15
C VAL A 736 23.58 0.83 -34.84
N ASP A 737 24.57 1.36 -34.12
CA ASP A 737 25.63 0.55 -33.53
C ASP A 737 25.10 -0.09 -32.23
N PRO A 738 24.97 -1.41 -32.12
CA PRO A 738 24.48 -2.05 -30.90
C PRO A 738 25.28 -1.68 -29.64
N THR A 739 26.56 -1.34 -29.75
CA THR A 739 27.39 -0.98 -28.59
C THR A 739 26.97 0.34 -27.96
N ASP A 740 26.64 1.37 -28.76
CA ASP A 740 26.25 2.70 -28.28
C ASP A 740 24.89 2.69 -27.54
N TRP A 741 24.08 1.67 -27.85
CA TRP A 741 22.70 1.58 -27.39
C TRP A 741 22.41 0.41 -26.45
N SER A 742 23.42 -0.38 -26.09
CA SER A 742 23.35 -1.41 -25.05
C SER A 742 23.09 -0.80 -23.68
N LEU A 743 22.44 -1.53 -22.78
CA LEU A 743 22.21 -1.06 -21.40
C LEU A 743 23.55 -0.65 -20.77
N LEU A 744 23.52 0.42 -19.96
CA LEU A 744 24.67 0.74 -19.15
C LEU A 744 24.93 -0.42 -18.19
N LYS A 745 26.19 -0.78 -18.02
CA LYS A 745 26.65 -1.82 -17.10
C LYS A 745 27.53 -1.18 -16.04
N ALA A 746 27.38 -1.60 -14.78
CA ALA A 746 28.30 -1.20 -13.73
C ALA A 746 29.72 -1.62 -14.13
N PRO A 747 30.70 -0.69 -14.20
CA PRO A 747 32.04 -0.99 -14.64
C PRO A 747 32.79 -1.97 -13.73
N ARG A 748 32.45 -1.99 -12.44
CA ARG A 748 33.07 -2.87 -11.44
C ARG A 748 31.99 -3.68 -10.73
N VAL A 749 32.13 -5.00 -10.78
CA VAL A 749 31.29 -5.97 -10.09
C VAL A 749 32.22 -7.05 -9.56
N GLU A 750 32.24 -7.22 -8.23
CA GLU A 750 33.10 -8.19 -7.55
C GLU A 750 32.26 -8.91 -6.49
N SER A 751 32.59 -10.17 -6.22
CA SER A 751 31.90 -10.99 -5.21
C SER A 751 32.92 -11.48 -4.20
N ARG A 752 32.59 -11.35 -2.90
CA ARG A 752 33.37 -11.88 -1.79
C ARG A 752 32.48 -12.77 -0.94
N GLN A 753 32.84 -14.05 -0.77
CA GLN A 753 32.07 -15.03 0.00
C GLN A 753 30.59 -15.14 -0.42
N GLY A 754 30.29 -14.88 -1.69
CA GLY A 754 28.92 -14.85 -2.24
C GLY A 754 28.20 -13.50 -2.12
N PHE A 755 28.76 -12.50 -1.43
CA PHE A 755 28.21 -11.15 -1.37
C PHE A 755 28.70 -10.34 -2.56
N VAL A 756 27.76 -9.92 -3.42
CA VAL A 756 28.04 -9.19 -4.66
C VAL A 756 27.98 -7.70 -4.38
N PHE A 757 29.08 -7.01 -4.72
CA PHE A 757 29.19 -5.56 -4.68
C PHE A 757 29.36 -5.01 -6.10
N ALA A 758 28.86 -3.80 -6.33
CA ALA A 758 29.03 -3.08 -7.58
C ALA A 758 29.35 -1.61 -7.35
N SER A 759 30.12 -1.02 -8.26
CA SER A 759 30.36 0.42 -8.33
C SER A 759 30.01 0.93 -9.73
N LEU A 760 29.38 2.10 -9.79
CA LEU A 760 29.09 2.80 -11.04
C LEU A 760 30.29 3.59 -11.59
N SER A 761 31.41 3.61 -10.85
CA SER A 761 32.68 4.23 -11.24
C SER A 761 33.74 3.17 -11.57
N GLU A 762 34.51 3.41 -12.64
CA GLU A 762 35.74 2.64 -12.94
C GLU A 762 36.87 2.97 -11.95
N ASP A 763 36.85 4.20 -11.43
CA ASP A 763 37.85 4.75 -10.51
C ASP A 763 37.53 4.38 -9.06
N VAL A 764 37.57 3.09 -8.78
CA VAL A 764 37.52 2.53 -7.42
C VAL A 764 38.61 1.46 -7.26
N PRO A 765 39.22 1.34 -6.07
CA PRO A 765 40.15 0.24 -5.80
C PRO A 765 39.42 -1.13 -5.90
N PRO A 766 40.16 -2.23 -6.09
CA PRO A 766 39.62 -3.58 -5.93
C PRO A 766 38.80 -3.73 -4.63
N LEU A 767 37.77 -4.58 -4.64
CA LEU A 767 36.84 -4.69 -3.51
C LEU A 767 37.56 -5.03 -2.21
N ASP A 768 38.55 -5.94 -2.25
CA ASP A 768 39.30 -6.34 -1.07
C ASP A 768 40.17 -5.20 -0.49
N GLU A 769 40.69 -4.32 -1.35
CA GLU A 769 41.43 -3.12 -0.91
C GLU A 769 40.48 -2.08 -0.31
N TYR A 770 39.27 -1.93 -0.88
CA TYR A 770 38.24 -1.05 -0.34
C TYR A 770 37.78 -1.50 1.06
N LEU A 771 37.44 -2.79 1.19
CA LEU A 771 37.00 -3.37 2.46
C LEU A 771 38.11 -3.33 3.51
N GLY A 772 39.38 -3.55 3.12
CA GLY A 772 40.53 -3.50 4.03
C GLY A 772 40.30 -4.33 5.30
N GLY A 773 40.48 -3.70 6.46
CA GLY A 773 40.24 -4.34 7.77
C GLY A 773 38.80 -4.81 8.00
N ALA A 774 37.80 -4.18 7.36
CA ALA A 774 36.42 -4.64 7.44
C ALA A 774 36.21 -5.97 6.71
N GLY A 775 36.98 -6.25 5.65
CA GLY A 775 36.97 -7.56 4.99
C GLY A 775 37.45 -8.67 5.91
N TRP A 776 38.52 -8.41 6.67
CA TRP A 776 39.06 -9.31 7.70
C TRP A 776 38.03 -9.58 8.82
N MET A 777 37.26 -8.56 9.21
CA MET A 777 36.19 -8.71 10.21
C MET A 777 34.96 -9.41 9.64
N LEU A 778 34.61 -9.15 8.38
CA LEU A 778 33.48 -9.78 7.70
C LEU A 778 33.66 -11.30 7.59
N ASP A 779 34.90 -11.78 7.42
CA ASP A 779 35.21 -13.21 7.39
C ASP A 779 34.80 -13.92 8.70
N LEU A 780 34.83 -13.24 9.86
CA LEU A 780 34.32 -13.79 11.13
C LEU A 780 32.80 -13.98 11.14
N ILE A 781 32.08 -13.26 10.29
CA ILE A 781 30.62 -13.30 10.23
C ILE A 781 30.19 -14.34 9.18
N VAL A 782 30.77 -14.29 7.98
CA VAL A 782 30.28 -15.08 6.83
C VAL A 782 31.15 -16.28 6.47
N GLY A 783 32.38 -16.34 6.99
CA GLY A 783 33.43 -17.29 6.59
C GLY A 783 33.67 -18.46 7.55
N LEU A 784 32.80 -18.69 8.56
CA LEU A 784 33.01 -19.73 9.56
C LEU A 784 32.75 -21.17 9.07
N HIS A 785 32.32 -21.36 7.82
CA HIS A 785 32.10 -22.68 7.23
C HIS A 785 32.48 -22.66 5.74
N PRO A 786 33.13 -23.70 5.19
CA PRO A 786 33.59 -23.73 3.79
C PRO A 786 32.47 -23.58 2.75
N ASP A 787 31.27 -24.06 3.05
CA ASP A 787 30.10 -23.88 2.16
C ASP A 787 29.52 -22.45 2.21
N GLY A 788 29.89 -21.65 3.20
CA GLY A 788 29.40 -20.29 3.41
C GLY A 788 27.92 -20.21 3.84
N MET A 789 27.37 -18.99 3.73
CA MET A 789 25.98 -18.69 4.07
C MET A 789 25.07 -18.69 2.83
N ARG A 790 23.75 -18.67 3.07
CA ARG A 790 22.71 -18.45 2.06
C ARG A 790 21.64 -17.51 2.61
N VAL A 791 20.95 -16.80 1.72
CA VAL A 791 19.71 -16.12 2.10
C VAL A 791 18.68 -17.17 2.52
N ALA A 792 17.98 -16.89 3.63
CA ALA A 792 16.95 -17.78 4.16
C ALA A 792 15.61 -17.61 3.44
N GLY A 793 15.35 -16.43 2.91
CA GLY A 793 14.18 -16.08 2.10
C GLY A 793 14.41 -14.79 1.29
N PRO A 794 13.40 -14.31 0.56
CA PRO A 794 13.42 -13.00 -0.05
C PRO A 794 13.66 -11.89 0.99
N PRO A 795 14.26 -10.74 0.60
CA PRO A 795 14.41 -9.62 1.51
C PRO A 795 13.07 -8.99 1.86
N ASP A 796 12.91 -8.58 3.12
CA ASP A 796 11.85 -7.65 3.50
C ASP A 796 12.21 -6.24 3.05
N ARG A 797 11.19 -5.52 2.59
CA ARG A 797 11.33 -4.16 2.09
C ARG A 797 10.22 -3.27 2.60
N TYR A 798 10.58 -2.15 3.20
CA TYR A 798 9.63 -1.13 3.65
C TYR A 798 10.33 0.22 3.72
N LYS A 799 9.53 1.29 3.68
CA LYS A 799 10.04 2.65 3.73
C LYS A 799 10.04 3.17 5.16
N VAL A 800 11.06 3.93 5.50
CA VAL A 800 11.21 4.61 6.79
C VAL A 800 11.50 6.09 6.52
N ARG A 801 10.85 6.99 7.26
CA ARG A 801 11.07 8.45 7.15
C ARG A 801 12.33 8.87 7.91
N ALA A 802 13.44 8.19 7.63
CA ALA A 802 14.74 8.39 8.23
C ALA A 802 15.80 8.63 7.16
N ASN A 803 16.89 9.31 7.54
CA ASN A 803 18.06 9.42 6.69
C ASN A 803 18.86 8.12 6.72
N TRP A 804 19.46 7.72 5.59
CA TRP A 804 20.29 6.51 5.50
C TRP A 804 21.47 6.53 6.47
N LYS A 805 22.02 7.71 6.76
CA LYS A 805 23.13 7.87 7.71
C LYS A 805 22.74 7.56 9.14
N SER A 806 21.52 7.91 9.55
CA SER A 806 21.04 7.65 10.92
C SER A 806 20.99 6.16 11.24
N ALA A 807 20.54 5.34 10.28
CA ALA A 807 20.55 3.89 10.44
C ALA A 807 21.97 3.30 10.32
N ALA A 808 22.75 3.78 9.33
CA ALA A 808 24.13 3.33 9.12
C ALA A 808 25.04 3.63 10.32
N GLU A 809 24.93 4.81 10.94
CA GLU A 809 25.73 5.19 12.10
C GLU A 809 25.30 4.46 13.38
N ASN A 810 24.00 4.19 13.52
CA ASN A 810 23.47 3.46 14.67
C ASN A 810 24.09 2.04 14.67
N PHE A 811 24.07 1.37 13.51
CA PHE A 811 24.71 0.07 13.32
C PHE A 811 26.25 0.14 13.31
N ALA A 812 26.84 1.31 13.05
CA ALA A 812 28.28 1.50 13.10
C ALA A 812 28.83 1.42 14.53
N GLY A 813 28.08 1.85 15.56
CA GLY A 813 28.66 1.93 16.90
C GLY A 813 27.79 2.39 18.07
N ASP A 814 26.48 2.59 17.89
CA ASP A 814 25.65 3.13 18.97
C ASP A 814 25.15 1.99 19.86
N VAL A 815 25.84 1.74 20.98
CA VAL A 815 25.40 0.72 21.96
C VAL A 815 24.72 1.32 23.19
N TYR A 816 24.78 2.64 23.34
CA TYR A 816 24.28 3.32 24.55
C TYR A 816 22.75 3.45 24.57
N HIS A 817 22.11 3.49 23.40
CA HIS A 817 20.65 3.52 23.32
C HIS A 817 20.00 2.22 23.80
N VAL A 818 20.71 1.08 23.69
CA VAL A 818 20.14 -0.27 23.81
C VAL A 818 19.33 -0.47 25.11
N PRO A 819 19.84 -0.16 26.33
CA PRO A 819 19.08 -0.27 27.58
C PRO A 819 17.77 0.53 27.63
N ASN A 820 17.72 1.66 26.94
CA ASN A 820 16.61 2.60 27.04
C ASN A 820 15.60 2.38 25.92
N LEU A 821 16.09 2.33 24.67
CA LEU A 821 15.26 2.26 23.49
C LEU A 821 14.56 0.90 23.39
N HIS A 822 15.28 -0.19 23.68
CA HIS A 822 14.77 -1.57 23.59
C HIS A 822 14.28 -2.16 24.92
N ALA A 823 14.05 -1.32 25.94
CA ALA A 823 13.56 -1.77 27.24
C ALA A 823 12.24 -2.57 27.14
N SER A 824 11.43 -2.27 26.12
CA SER A 824 10.20 -3.00 25.78
C SER A 824 10.49 -4.49 25.54
N GLY A 825 11.56 -4.82 24.81
CA GLY A 825 11.99 -6.19 24.48
C GLY A 825 12.32 -7.03 25.72
N GLU A 826 12.95 -6.43 26.72
CA GLU A 826 13.22 -7.10 28.01
C GLU A 826 11.91 -7.31 28.81
N GLN A 827 11.03 -6.31 28.83
CA GLN A 827 9.73 -6.41 29.54
C GLN A 827 8.85 -7.54 28.99
N VAL A 828 8.86 -7.73 27.67
CA VAL A 828 8.10 -8.81 27.01
C VAL A 828 8.88 -10.13 26.93
N ARG A 829 10.08 -10.20 27.56
CA ARG A 829 10.94 -11.40 27.61
C ARG A 829 11.37 -11.92 26.23
N MET A 830 11.58 -10.99 25.30
CA MET A 830 12.09 -11.24 23.96
C MET A 830 13.55 -10.77 23.80
N ALA A 831 14.14 -10.24 24.88
CA ALA A 831 15.55 -9.95 24.99
C ALA A 831 15.98 -10.08 26.46
N TYR A 832 17.28 -10.31 26.69
CA TYR A 832 17.83 -10.55 28.02
C TYR A 832 19.13 -9.79 28.22
N GLY A 833 19.28 -9.17 29.38
CA GLY A 833 20.51 -8.48 29.75
C GLY A 833 20.75 -7.21 28.96
N ILE A 834 19.68 -6.52 28.53
CA ILE A 834 19.78 -5.27 27.77
C ILE A 834 20.44 -4.20 28.63
N ASP A 835 20.11 -4.14 29.92
CA ASP A 835 20.68 -3.19 30.89
C ASP A 835 22.22 -3.17 30.93
N GLY A 836 22.89 -4.30 30.62
CA GLY A 836 24.36 -4.43 30.64
C GLY A 836 25.03 -4.42 29.28
N ALA A 837 24.27 -4.39 28.18
CA ALA A 837 24.81 -4.56 26.83
C ALA A 837 25.82 -3.45 26.46
N ALA A 838 25.54 -2.20 26.84
CA ALA A 838 26.41 -1.06 26.55
C ALA A 838 27.82 -1.21 27.16
N ASP A 839 27.93 -1.75 28.38
CA ASP A 839 29.21 -1.92 29.08
C ASP A 839 30.06 -3.07 28.50
N LEU A 840 29.41 -4.01 27.81
CA LEU A 840 30.06 -5.13 27.12
C LEU A 840 30.52 -4.77 25.71
N GLY A 841 30.11 -3.61 25.18
CA GLY A 841 30.42 -3.16 23.84
C GLY A 841 31.92 -2.96 23.62
N ARG A 842 32.39 -3.34 22.44
CA ARG A 842 33.78 -3.24 21.99
C ARG A 842 33.80 -2.64 20.58
N SER A 843 34.47 -1.51 20.39
CA SER A 843 34.47 -0.82 19.10
C SER A 843 35.65 -1.21 18.23
N TYR A 844 35.39 -1.33 16.92
CA TYR A 844 36.39 -1.53 15.88
C TYR A 844 36.21 -0.49 14.78
N GLU A 845 37.21 0.36 14.59
CA GLU A 845 37.28 1.36 13.53
C GLU A 845 38.23 0.88 12.44
N PHE A 846 37.76 0.88 11.20
CA PHE A 846 38.58 0.59 10.04
C PHE A 846 38.65 1.79 9.09
N GLU A 847 39.56 1.72 8.14
CA GLU A 847 39.63 2.69 7.05
C GLU A 847 38.33 2.72 6.24
N ASN A 848 38.19 3.74 5.40
CA ASN A 848 37.01 3.94 4.54
C ASN A 848 35.67 4.06 5.29
N GLY A 849 35.70 4.49 6.56
CA GLY A 849 34.50 4.71 7.36
C GLY A 849 33.74 3.42 7.67
N HIS A 850 34.40 2.26 7.61
CA HIS A 850 33.84 0.99 8.01
C HIS A 850 33.97 0.79 9.52
N ASN A 851 32.92 0.32 10.17
CA ASN A 851 32.88 0.25 11.64
C ASN A 851 32.08 -0.97 12.12
N PHE A 852 32.56 -1.59 13.18
CA PHE A 852 31.97 -2.80 13.77
C PHE A 852 31.94 -2.65 15.29
N MET A 853 30.99 -3.36 15.92
CA MET A 853 30.91 -3.54 17.36
C MET A 853 30.88 -5.02 17.72
N GLY A 854 31.75 -5.42 18.63
CA GLY A 854 31.69 -6.69 19.32
C GLY A 854 31.05 -6.55 20.70
N HIS A 855 30.64 -7.67 21.28
CA HIS A 855 30.17 -7.71 22.66
C HIS A 855 30.82 -8.86 23.40
N ALA A 856 31.30 -8.59 24.62
CA ALA A 856 31.95 -9.59 25.46
C ALA A 856 30.94 -10.56 26.13
N TRP A 857 30.15 -11.29 25.33
CA TRP A 857 29.05 -12.14 25.80
C TRP A 857 29.48 -13.20 26.81
N THR A 858 30.74 -13.64 26.79
CA THR A 858 31.28 -14.59 27.76
C THR A 858 31.35 -14.04 29.17
N GLU A 859 31.37 -12.72 29.37
CA GLU A 859 31.32 -12.09 30.70
C GLU A 859 29.94 -12.26 31.36
N VAL A 860 28.88 -12.43 30.56
CA VAL A 860 27.50 -12.61 31.02
C VAL A 860 27.05 -14.08 30.96
N LEU A 861 27.30 -14.74 29.83
CA LEU A 861 26.82 -16.11 29.56
C LEU A 861 27.88 -17.19 29.88
N GLY A 862 29.08 -16.79 30.30
CA GLY A 862 30.17 -17.74 30.51
C GLY A 862 30.57 -18.46 29.21
N PRO A 863 30.99 -19.75 29.28
CA PRO A 863 31.37 -20.52 28.09
C PRO A 863 30.26 -20.65 27.03
N ASP A 864 29.00 -20.47 27.41
CA ASP A 864 27.86 -20.55 26.50
C ASP A 864 27.74 -19.30 25.60
N GLY A 865 28.47 -18.21 25.89
CA GLY A 865 28.51 -17.01 25.05
C GLY A 865 29.47 -17.09 23.85
N VAL A 866 30.34 -18.11 23.81
CA VAL A 866 31.30 -18.31 22.71
C VAL A 866 30.56 -18.54 21.40
N LEU A 867 31.02 -17.91 20.31
CA LEU A 867 30.39 -17.99 18.99
C LEU A 867 28.90 -17.58 19.04
N TRP A 868 28.61 -16.42 19.63
CA TRP A 868 27.25 -15.86 19.76
C TRP A 868 26.23 -16.79 20.45
N GLY A 869 26.71 -17.81 21.16
CA GLY A 869 25.85 -18.82 21.79
C GLY A 869 25.19 -19.81 20.82
N TYR A 870 25.75 -20.02 19.63
CA TYR A 870 25.29 -21.11 18.76
C TYR A 870 25.34 -22.46 19.50
N PRO A 871 24.29 -23.31 19.37
CA PRO A 871 24.27 -24.62 20.01
C PRO A 871 25.34 -25.54 19.41
N PRO A 872 25.83 -26.57 20.13
CA PRO A 872 26.83 -27.52 19.64
C PRO A 872 26.53 -28.07 18.24
N ARG A 873 25.26 -28.40 17.96
CA ARG A 873 24.79 -28.87 16.65
C ARG A 873 25.10 -27.94 15.47
N VAL A 874 25.31 -26.64 15.71
CA VAL A 874 25.69 -25.65 14.70
C VAL A 874 27.19 -25.35 14.79
N LYS A 875 27.71 -25.01 15.98
CA LYS A 875 29.12 -24.59 16.11
C LYS A 875 30.13 -25.71 15.86
N ASP A 876 29.75 -26.98 16.04
CA ASP A 876 30.63 -28.12 15.74
C ASP A 876 30.91 -28.28 14.24
N HIS A 877 30.14 -27.60 13.39
CA HIS A 877 30.40 -27.52 11.95
C HIS A 877 31.37 -26.40 11.58
N PHE A 878 31.59 -25.39 12.44
CA PHE A 878 32.43 -24.26 12.09
C PHE A 878 33.90 -24.66 11.96
N ASP A 879 34.52 -24.19 10.88
CA ASP A 879 35.93 -24.35 10.62
C ASP A 879 36.67 -23.07 11.00
N LEU A 880 37.34 -23.11 12.15
CA LEU A 880 38.10 -21.99 12.67
C LEU A 880 39.59 -22.09 12.30
N SER A 881 40.00 -23.08 11.50
CA SER A 881 41.42 -23.36 11.24
C SER A 881 42.11 -22.33 10.34
N GLU A 882 41.34 -21.60 9.54
CA GLU A 882 41.82 -20.53 8.66
C GLU A 882 41.84 -19.15 9.35
N LEU A 883 41.38 -19.06 10.61
CA LEU A 883 41.39 -17.82 11.38
C LEU A 883 42.75 -17.58 12.04
N ASP A 884 43.24 -16.34 12.01
CA ASP A 884 44.45 -15.97 12.75
C ASP A 884 44.22 -15.90 14.27
N GLU A 885 45.30 -15.82 15.06
CA GLU A 885 45.23 -15.80 16.53
C GLU A 885 44.38 -14.64 17.08
N THR A 886 44.34 -13.50 16.38
CA THR A 886 43.54 -12.34 16.77
C THR A 886 42.07 -12.56 16.41
N GLN A 887 41.77 -13.09 15.23
CA GLN A 887 40.42 -13.50 14.82
C GLN A 887 39.82 -14.52 15.80
N LEU A 888 40.63 -15.50 16.22
CA LEU A 888 40.24 -16.49 17.23
C LEU A 888 39.96 -15.86 18.60
N ARG A 889 40.74 -14.85 19.01
CA ARG A 889 40.46 -14.07 20.22
C ARG A 889 39.12 -13.33 20.08
N VAL A 890 38.92 -12.60 18.98
CA VAL A 890 37.70 -11.81 18.75
C VAL A 890 36.46 -12.69 18.76
N VAL A 891 36.42 -13.76 17.95
CA VAL A 891 35.22 -14.61 17.83
C VAL A 891 34.87 -15.35 19.13
N ARG A 892 35.87 -15.57 20.00
CA ARG A 892 35.70 -16.23 21.30
C ARG A 892 35.25 -15.26 22.38
N ASP A 893 35.95 -14.13 22.50
CA ASP A 893 35.86 -13.26 23.67
C ASP A 893 34.90 -12.09 23.43
N GLU A 894 34.82 -11.57 22.21
CA GLU A 894 34.11 -10.33 21.87
C GLU A 894 33.60 -10.34 20.42
N PRO A 895 32.82 -11.36 20.01
CA PRO A 895 32.48 -11.58 18.61
C PRO A 895 31.69 -10.40 18.00
N PRO A 896 31.88 -10.07 16.71
CA PRO A 896 31.20 -8.94 16.07
C PRO A 896 29.69 -9.17 16.01
N THR A 897 28.93 -8.20 16.49
CA THR A 897 27.47 -8.28 16.66
C THR A 897 26.72 -7.32 15.75
N VAL A 898 27.22 -6.11 15.55
CA VAL A 898 26.66 -5.14 14.61
C VAL A 898 27.81 -4.46 13.88
N GLY A 899 27.52 -3.92 12.70
CA GLY A 899 28.47 -3.09 11.99
C GLY A 899 27.91 -2.56 10.69
N ASN A 900 28.58 -1.55 10.16
CA ASN A 900 28.28 -0.93 8.89
C ASN A 900 29.54 -0.85 8.02
N ILE A 901 29.44 -1.44 6.83
CA ILE A 901 30.34 -1.21 5.71
C ILE A 901 29.76 -0.04 4.91
N PHE A 902 30.52 1.05 4.88
CA PHE A 902 30.20 2.26 4.12
C PHE A 902 29.90 1.92 2.65
N PRO A 903 28.90 2.57 2.01
CA PRO A 903 28.03 3.59 2.59
C PRO A 903 26.94 3.01 3.49
N ASN A 904 26.18 2.02 3.01
CA ASN A 904 24.89 1.67 3.59
C ASN A 904 24.64 0.17 3.80
N PHE A 905 25.70 -0.65 3.89
CA PHE A 905 25.57 -2.09 4.09
C PHE A 905 25.87 -2.48 5.54
N SER A 906 24.84 -2.84 6.29
CA SER A 906 24.96 -3.20 7.70
C SER A 906 24.67 -4.67 7.95
N PHE A 907 25.09 -5.18 9.11
CA PHE A 907 24.69 -6.48 9.60
C PHE A 907 24.38 -6.44 11.09
N ILE A 908 23.62 -7.44 11.54
CA ILE A 908 23.47 -7.76 12.94
C ILE A 908 23.46 -9.28 13.13
N ARG A 909 24.24 -9.75 14.10
CA ARG A 909 24.21 -11.12 14.63
C ARG A 909 24.14 -11.06 16.14
N VAL A 910 22.97 -11.40 16.66
CA VAL A 910 22.69 -11.49 18.09
C VAL A 910 21.80 -12.70 18.34
N PHE A 911 21.48 -12.93 19.61
CA PHE A 911 20.63 -14.03 20.03
C PHE A 911 19.39 -13.51 20.74
N SER A 912 18.27 -14.19 20.54
CA SER A 912 16.98 -13.84 21.15
C SER A 912 16.10 -15.09 21.18
N PRO A 913 15.12 -15.19 22.10
CA PRO A 913 14.17 -16.28 22.04
C PRO A 913 13.15 -16.08 20.91
N THR A 914 12.75 -17.17 20.26
CA THR A 914 11.70 -17.15 19.22
C THR A 914 10.30 -16.93 19.80
N VAL A 915 10.11 -17.22 21.09
CA VAL A 915 8.87 -16.98 21.85
C VAL A 915 9.21 -16.43 23.23
N PRO A 916 8.35 -15.61 23.86
CA PRO A 916 8.64 -15.02 25.17
C PRO A 916 9.05 -16.08 26.22
N GLY A 917 10.27 -15.96 26.77
CA GLY A 917 10.76 -16.94 27.75
C GLY A 917 11.40 -18.21 27.19
N GLY A 918 11.50 -18.33 25.86
CA GLY A 918 12.06 -19.49 25.17
C GLY A 918 13.59 -19.60 25.21
N PRO A 919 14.17 -20.66 24.61
CA PRO A 919 15.62 -20.78 24.44
C PRO A 919 16.15 -19.70 23.50
N LEU A 920 17.40 -19.30 23.70
CA LEU A 920 18.08 -18.32 22.85
C LEU A 920 18.45 -18.95 21.50
N VAL A 921 18.14 -18.22 20.43
CA VAL A 921 18.47 -18.59 19.05
C VAL A 921 19.31 -17.46 18.46
N ALA A 922 20.49 -17.79 17.96
CA ALA A 922 21.36 -16.84 17.28
C ALA A 922 20.91 -16.70 15.82
N PHE A 923 20.63 -15.48 15.39
CA PHE A 923 20.21 -15.18 14.01
C PHE A 923 21.17 -14.17 13.38
N THR A 924 21.21 -14.12 12.04
CA THR A 924 22.04 -13.16 11.30
C THR A 924 21.19 -12.42 10.28
N SER A 925 21.15 -11.10 10.38
CA SER A 925 20.52 -10.22 9.40
C SER A 925 21.57 -9.34 8.72
N PHE A 926 21.44 -9.17 7.40
CA PHE A 926 22.17 -8.17 6.63
C PHE A 926 21.19 -7.15 6.07
N ARG A 927 21.58 -5.89 6.03
CA ARG A 927 20.70 -4.78 5.70
C ARG A 927 21.33 -3.81 4.73
N GLN A 928 20.47 -3.20 3.92
CA GLN A 928 20.82 -2.06 3.11
C GLN A 928 19.88 -0.89 3.41
N TRP A 929 20.47 0.23 3.84
CA TRP A 929 19.75 1.49 4.08
C TRP A 929 19.67 2.25 2.75
N GLN A 930 18.75 1.85 1.85
CA GLN A 930 18.70 2.36 0.49
C GLN A 930 18.07 3.77 0.46
N PRO A 931 18.84 4.85 0.20
CA PRO A 931 18.28 6.20 0.10
C PRO A 931 17.28 6.32 -1.04
N ILE A 932 16.14 6.98 -0.77
CA ILE A 932 15.11 7.29 -1.78
C ILE A 932 14.67 8.76 -1.75
N GLY A 933 15.05 9.52 -0.71
CA GLY A 933 14.83 10.96 -0.62
C GLY A 933 15.60 11.59 0.56
N PRO A 934 15.59 12.93 0.70
CA PRO A 934 16.12 13.59 1.89
C PRO A 934 15.34 13.15 3.14
N GLY A 935 16.03 12.48 4.06
CA GLY A 935 15.37 11.94 5.25
C GLY A 935 14.39 10.80 4.96
N GLU A 936 14.54 10.09 3.85
CA GLU A 936 13.75 8.90 3.52
C GLU A 936 14.63 7.76 2.97
N ILE A 937 14.41 6.56 3.50
CA ILE A 937 15.03 5.32 3.04
C ILE A 937 14.00 4.26 2.71
N GLU A 938 14.34 3.39 1.77
CA GLU A 938 13.77 2.04 1.66
C GLU A 938 14.75 1.09 2.36
N LEU A 939 14.31 0.40 3.41
CA LEU A 939 15.11 -0.59 4.08
C LEU A 939 14.98 -1.92 3.36
N TRP A 940 16.10 -2.57 3.06
CA TRP A 940 16.16 -3.94 2.59
C TRP A 940 16.82 -4.81 3.66
N SER A 941 16.12 -5.82 4.17
CA SER A 941 16.61 -6.71 5.23
C SER A 941 16.58 -8.16 4.77
N TRP A 942 17.74 -8.82 4.81
CA TRP A 942 17.89 -10.25 4.51
C TRP A 942 18.23 -11.00 5.78
N GLN A 943 17.55 -12.11 6.03
CA GLN A 943 17.98 -13.09 7.02
C GLN A 943 18.89 -14.12 6.34
N PHE A 944 20.02 -14.42 6.98
CA PHE A 944 21.03 -15.35 6.50
C PHE A 944 21.18 -16.54 7.44
N VAL A 945 21.35 -17.70 6.83
CA VAL A 945 21.56 -18.98 7.50
C VAL A 945 22.76 -19.69 6.85
N TRP A 946 23.37 -20.62 7.57
CA TRP A 946 24.45 -21.45 7.04
C TRP A 946 23.91 -22.50 6.07
N LYS A 947 24.65 -22.81 5.00
CA LYS A 947 24.18 -23.78 4.01
C LYS A 947 24.03 -25.21 4.56
N PHE A 948 24.81 -25.57 5.58
CA PHE A 948 24.75 -26.89 6.20
C PHE A 948 23.57 -27.07 7.17
N GLN A 949 22.94 -25.98 7.62
CA GLN A 949 21.85 -26.05 8.58
C GLN A 949 20.68 -26.86 8.03
N SER A 950 20.02 -27.59 8.92
CA SER A 950 18.76 -28.25 8.61
C SER A 950 17.70 -27.19 8.28
N ASP A 951 16.65 -27.58 7.55
CA ASP A 951 15.53 -26.65 7.26
C ASP A 951 14.83 -26.18 8.54
N GLU A 952 14.84 -26.99 9.60
CA GLU A 952 14.26 -26.64 10.91
C GLU A 952 15.09 -25.58 11.62
N ASP A 953 16.41 -25.76 11.70
CA ASP A 953 17.35 -24.79 12.29
C ASP A 953 17.31 -23.47 11.51
N ALA A 954 17.32 -23.56 10.18
CA ALA A 954 17.27 -22.39 9.32
C ALA A 954 15.94 -21.61 9.48
N LEU A 955 14.82 -22.32 9.67
CA LEU A 955 13.53 -21.69 9.93
C LEU A 955 13.49 -21.04 11.31
N GLU A 956 14.06 -21.68 12.34
CA GLU A 956 14.15 -21.15 13.69
C GLU A 956 14.97 -19.84 13.74
N ASP A 957 16.14 -19.83 13.09
CA ASP A 957 16.98 -18.62 12.93
C ASP A 957 16.24 -17.53 12.14
N TYR A 958 15.58 -17.90 11.03
CA TYR A 958 14.82 -16.97 10.19
C TYR A 958 13.69 -16.30 10.98
N VAL A 959 12.84 -17.09 11.64
CA VAL A 959 11.69 -16.57 12.40
C VAL A 959 12.16 -15.70 13.57
N THR A 960 13.23 -16.10 14.26
CA THR A 960 13.80 -15.29 15.34
C THR A 960 14.30 -13.94 14.81
N GLY A 961 15.05 -13.95 13.70
CA GLY A 961 15.49 -12.72 13.05
C GLY A 961 14.35 -11.82 12.59
N GLN A 962 13.25 -12.40 12.11
CA GLN A 962 12.03 -11.68 11.73
C GLN A 962 11.31 -11.04 12.93
N PHE A 963 11.21 -11.74 14.06
CA PHE A 963 10.60 -11.20 15.27
C PHE A 963 11.40 -10.08 15.92
N GLN A 964 12.71 -10.02 15.70
CA GLN A 964 13.54 -8.93 16.21
C GLN A 964 13.66 -7.78 15.21
N PHE A 965 13.95 -8.11 13.95
CA PHE A 965 14.41 -7.17 12.93
C PHE A 965 13.75 -7.35 11.56
N GLY A 966 12.52 -7.88 11.54
CA GLY A 966 11.58 -7.74 10.44
C GLY A 966 10.78 -6.44 10.55
N SER A 967 9.90 -6.18 9.57
CA SER A 967 9.06 -4.96 9.54
C SER A 967 8.09 -4.82 10.74
N ALA A 968 7.74 -5.96 11.37
CA ALA A 968 6.98 -6.03 12.61
C ALA A 968 7.86 -6.47 13.81
N GLY A 969 9.17 -6.36 13.68
CA GLY A 969 10.14 -6.79 14.68
C GLY A 969 10.24 -5.84 15.86
N ILE A 970 10.56 -6.40 17.03
CA ILE A 970 10.57 -5.66 18.32
C ILE A 970 11.62 -4.54 18.32
N PHE A 971 12.86 -4.86 17.96
CA PHE A 971 13.96 -3.89 18.00
C PHE A 971 13.86 -2.89 16.85
N GLU A 972 13.48 -3.37 15.67
CA GLU A 972 13.38 -2.53 14.47
C GLU A 972 12.34 -1.41 14.61
N GLN A 973 11.21 -1.69 15.27
CA GLN A 973 10.19 -0.67 15.48
C GLN A 973 10.68 0.43 16.44
N ASP A 974 11.43 0.07 17.47
CA ASP A 974 12.01 1.06 18.39
C ASP A 974 13.07 1.92 17.64
N ASP A 975 13.95 1.29 16.87
CA ASP A 975 15.00 1.93 16.08
C ASP A 975 14.43 2.93 15.06
N THR A 976 13.48 2.49 14.24
CA THR A 976 12.92 3.30 13.16
C THR A 976 12.23 4.56 13.68
N VAL A 977 11.50 4.47 14.80
CA VAL A 977 10.87 5.63 15.44
C VAL A 977 11.91 6.66 15.92
N ALA A 978 13.03 6.20 16.47
CA ALA A 978 14.12 7.08 16.89
C ALA A 978 14.75 7.80 15.69
N TRP A 979 15.05 7.07 14.60
CA TRP A 979 15.66 7.64 13.41
C TRP A 979 14.76 8.66 12.69
N GLU A 980 13.44 8.45 12.68
CA GLU A 980 12.49 9.43 12.14
C GLU A 980 12.56 10.78 12.90
N GLY A 981 12.83 10.74 14.20
CA GLY A 981 13.06 11.94 15.01
C GLY A 981 14.23 12.78 14.50
N ILE A 982 15.32 12.12 14.11
CA ILE A 982 16.56 12.75 13.62
C ILE A 982 16.30 13.45 12.28
N ALA A 983 15.63 12.77 11.34
CA ALA A 983 15.27 13.36 10.05
C ALA A 983 14.30 14.55 10.19
N ARG A 984 13.33 14.48 11.14
CA ARG A 984 12.45 15.62 11.48
C ARG A 984 13.23 16.80 12.06
N ALA A 985 14.23 16.55 12.89
CA ALA A 985 15.11 17.60 13.40
C ALA A 985 15.91 18.26 12.26
N GLY A 986 16.44 17.49 11.32
CA GLY A 986 17.13 18.02 10.13
C GLY A 986 16.23 18.88 9.22
N ALA A 987 14.93 18.58 9.18
CA ALA A 987 13.93 19.36 8.44
C ALA A 987 13.45 20.62 9.18
N SER A 988 13.70 20.73 10.49
CA SER A 988 13.13 21.77 11.34
C SER A 988 13.64 23.18 10.95
N PRO A 989 12.75 24.11 10.54
CA PRO A 989 13.13 25.49 10.26
C PRO A 989 13.78 26.19 11.46
N TRP A 990 13.34 25.84 12.67
CA TRP A 990 13.91 26.41 13.89
C TRP A 990 15.33 25.89 14.12
N ALA A 991 15.57 24.59 13.96
CA ALA A 991 16.90 23.99 14.11
C ALA A 991 17.89 24.58 13.10
N ARG A 992 17.49 24.70 11.83
CA ARG A 992 18.32 25.32 10.77
C ARG A 992 18.60 26.80 11.04
N LYS A 993 17.57 27.57 11.43
CA LYS A 993 17.74 28.99 11.77
C LYS A 993 18.64 29.21 12.98
N ALA A 994 18.63 28.26 13.92
CA ALA A 994 19.50 28.28 15.09
C ALA A 994 20.91 27.71 14.82
N GLU A 995 21.19 27.28 13.58
CA GLU A 995 22.43 26.57 13.21
C GLU A 995 22.73 25.42 14.19
N MET A 996 21.69 24.66 14.52
CA MET A 996 21.78 23.58 15.50
C MET A 996 22.72 22.48 15.03
N SER A 997 23.44 21.91 15.98
CA SER A 997 24.34 20.79 15.78
C SER A 997 24.07 19.73 16.84
N PHE A 998 24.15 18.47 16.45
CA PHE A 998 24.13 17.35 17.38
C PHE A 998 25.51 17.19 18.04
N HIS A 999 25.50 16.83 19.32
CA HIS A 999 26.69 16.75 20.14
C HIS A 999 27.21 15.32 20.18
N TYR A 1000 28.17 15.00 19.31
CA TYR A 1000 28.89 13.72 19.28
C TYR A 1000 30.13 13.77 20.19
N GLN A 1001 29.95 14.37 21.38
CA GLN A 1001 31.04 14.73 22.29
C GLN A 1001 31.13 13.77 23.49
N GLN A 1002 30.55 12.57 23.39
CA GLN A 1002 30.58 11.59 24.48
C GLN A 1002 32.02 11.28 24.89
N GLY A 1003 32.92 11.13 23.90
CA GLY A 1003 34.29 10.71 24.18
C GLY A 1003 35.08 11.72 25.01
N ASN A 1004 34.90 13.01 24.73
CA ASN A 1004 35.59 14.11 25.43
C ASN A 1004 35.01 14.41 26.82
N LYS A 1005 33.90 13.77 27.20
CA LYS A 1005 33.18 14.02 28.46
C LYS A 1005 33.05 12.79 29.36
N SER A 1006 33.34 11.59 28.85
CA SER A 1006 33.20 10.35 29.59
C SER A 1006 34.44 10.06 30.45
N GLU A 1007 34.21 9.54 31.66
CA GLU A 1007 35.27 9.08 32.57
C GLU A 1007 35.73 7.64 32.24
N ILE A 1008 35.07 6.97 31.29
CA ILE A 1008 35.41 5.62 30.84
C ILE A 1008 36.68 5.67 30.01
N ASP A 1009 37.59 4.70 30.23
CA ASP A 1009 38.79 4.54 29.42
C ASP A 1009 38.44 4.21 27.98
N GLN A 1010 38.84 5.10 27.07
CA GLN A 1010 38.60 5.02 25.64
C GLN A 1010 39.91 4.91 24.86
N SER A 1011 41.02 4.60 25.55
CA SER A 1011 42.28 4.34 24.88
C SER A 1011 42.18 3.09 24.01
N PRO A 1012 42.81 3.07 22.82
CA PRO A 1012 42.93 1.86 22.03
C PRO A 1012 43.56 0.73 22.84
N ASP A 1013 43.08 -0.50 22.64
CA ASP A 1013 43.63 -1.68 23.30
C ASP A 1013 45.11 -1.84 22.91
N PRO A 1014 46.06 -1.70 23.87
CA PRO A 1014 47.49 -1.83 23.59
C PRO A 1014 47.87 -3.25 23.12
N ASP A 1015 47.04 -4.24 23.42
CA ASP A 1015 47.25 -5.64 23.05
C ASP A 1015 46.60 -6.00 21.70
N TRP A 1016 45.92 -5.06 21.03
CA TRP A 1016 45.35 -5.29 19.70
C TRP A 1016 46.45 -5.59 18.67
N LYS A 1017 46.25 -6.63 17.86
CA LYS A 1017 47.14 -7.07 16.78
C LYS A 1017 46.45 -7.18 15.42
N GLY A 1018 45.14 -6.96 15.36
CA GLY A 1018 44.37 -6.96 14.13
C GLY A 1018 44.46 -5.62 13.37
N PRO A 1019 43.80 -5.51 12.23
CA PRO A 1019 43.73 -4.25 11.48
C PRO A 1019 42.88 -3.20 12.21
N GLY A 1020 43.06 -1.92 11.88
CA GLY A 1020 42.27 -0.82 12.43
C GLY A 1020 42.54 -0.52 13.91
N LEU A 1021 41.65 0.25 14.52
CA LEU A 1021 41.67 0.58 15.94
C LEU A 1021 40.61 -0.21 16.68
N HIS A 1022 40.99 -0.82 17.80
CA HIS A 1022 40.08 -1.53 18.68
C HIS A 1022 40.08 -0.88 20.06
N ARG A 1023 38.91 -0.70 20.67
CA ARG A 1023 38.78 -0.24 22.06
C ARG A 1023 37.91 -1.21 22.86
N LEU A 1024 38.27 -1.35 24.13
CA LEU A 1024 37.55 -2.18 25.09
C LEU A 1024 36.26 -1.54 25.61
N THR A 1025 35.70 -0.60 24.86
CA THR A 1025 34.48 0.13 25.20
C THR A 1025 33.70 0.47 23.92
N GLY A 1026 32.37 0.48 24.05
CA GLY A 1026 31.46 1.02 23.03
C GLY A 1026 31.12 2.50 23.24
N TYR A 1027 31.60 3.11 24.33
CA TYR A 1027 31.42 4.53 24.58
C TYR A 1027 32.46 5.37 23.85
N GLY A 1028 32.06 6.58 23.42
CA GLY A 1028 32.94 7.62 22.92
C GLY A 1028 32.67 8.07 21.48
N GLU A 1029 31.69 7.47 20.79
CA GLU A 1029 31.23 7.87 19.44
C GLU A 1029 32.32 7.83 18.34
N HIS A 1030 33.43 7.13 18.58
CA HIS A 1030 34.57 7.03 17.66
C HIS A 1030 34.16 6.46 16.29
N ASN A 1031 33.39 5.37 16.28
CA ASN A 1031 32.91 4.73 15.06
C ASN A 1031 32.03 5.68 14.21
N GLN A 1032 31.13 6.43 14.84
CA GLN A 1032 30.27 7.41 14.17
C GLN A 1032 31.11 8.57 13.62
N LEU A 1033 32.08 9.07 14.39
CA LEU A 1033 32.98 10.13 13.92
C LEU A 1033 33.89 9.66 12.78
N ASN A 1034 34.38 8.41 12.80
CA ASN A 1034 35.09 7.79 11.68
C ASN A 1034 34.20 7.74 10.42
N PHE A 1035 32.94 7.31 10.57
CA PHE A 1035 31.94 7.32 9.51
C PHE A 1035 31.73 8.72 8.91
N TYR A 1036 31.49 9.75 9.74
CA TYR A 1036 31.26 11.11 9.24
C TYR A 1036 32.50 11.77 8.64
N ARG A 1037 33.69 11.50 9.17
CA ARG A 1037 34.96 11.97 8.58
C ARG A 1037 35.16 11.36 7.20
N HIS A 1038 34.85 10.08 7.03
CA HIS A 1038 34.90 9.45 5.71
C HIS A 1038 33.80 9.97 4.77
N TRP A 1039 32.56 10.08 5.25
CA TRP A 1039 31.46 10.69 4.50
C TRP A 1039 31.84 12.09 3.98
N LEU A 1040 32.40 12.94 4.84
CA LEU A 1040 32.83 14.29 4.46
C LEU A 1040 33.96 14.24 3.42
N LYS A 1041 34.95 13.35 3.58
CA LYS A 1041 36.03 13.15 2.61
C LYS A 1041 35.48 12.80 1.22
N VAL A 1042 34.54 11.88 1.13
CA VAL A 1042 33.91 11.49 -0.15
C VAL A 1042 33.04 12.62 -0.69
N MET A 1043 32.27 13.30 0.18
CA MET A 1043 31.42 14.42 -0.21
C MET A 1043 32.21 15.62 -0.72
N LYS A 1044 33.42 15.91 -0.22
CA LYS A 1044 34.27 16.98 -0.75
C LYS A 1044 34.88 16.63 -2.11
N GLY A 1045 35.02 15.34 -2.42
CA GLY A 1045 35.67 14.84 -3.64
C GLY A 1045 37.19 15.07 -3.63
N PRO A 1046 37.92 14.60 -4.65
CA PRO A 1046 39.35 14.92 -4.80
C PRO A 1046 39.55 16.42 -5.00
N GLU A 1047 40.58 17.01 -4.39
CA GLU A 1047 40.94 18.41 -4.64
C GLU A 1047 41.12 18.65 -6.16
N PRO A 1048 40.63 19.77 -6.72
CA PRO A 1048 40.73 20.04 -8.14
C PRO A 1048 42.19 20.19 -8.57
N THR A 1049 42.77 19.13 -9.12
CA THR A 1049 44.06 19.18 -9.83
C THR A 1049 43.88 19.98 -11.13
N GLY A 1050 44.09 21.30 -11.08
CA GLY A 1050 43.76 22.14 -12.22
C GLY A 1050 44.16 23.61 -12.24
N ALA A 1051 45.04 24.10 -11.35
CA ALA A 1051 45.79 25.33 -11.63
C ALA A 1051 47.17 24.94 -12.19
N LYS A 1052 47.34 25.04 -13.52
CA LYS A 1052 48.67 25.01 -14.13
C LYS A 1052 49.52 26.11 -13.50
N SER A 1053 50.37 25.77 -12.54
CA SER A 1053 51.47 26.62 -12.13
C SER A 1053 52.43 26.72 -13.31
N THR A 1054 52.44 27.88 -13.96
CA THR A 1054 53.61 28.34 -14.71
C THR A 1054 54.81 28.26 -13.78
N GLY A 1055 55.81 27.50 -14.18
CA GLY A 1055 56.82 26.96 -13.29
C GLY A 1055 57.72 27.97 -12.59
N THR A 1056 58.33 27.48 -11.53
CA THR A 1056 59.71 27.77 -11.12
C THR A 1056 60.21 26.58 -10.31
N GLU A 1057 61.35 26.03 -10.73
CA GLU A 1057 62.10 24.95 -10.10
C GLU A 1057 62.48 25.26 -8.65
N ALA A 1058 62.46 24.26 -7.76
CA ALA A 1058 63.47 24.08 -6.71
C ALA A 1058 63.41 22.67 -6.09
N ALA A 1059 64.37 21.85 -6.51
CA ALA A 1059 65.10 20.77 -5.83
C ALA A 1059 64.47 20.02 -4.63
N ASP A 1060 64.40 18.71 -4.84
CA ASP A 1060 64.30 17.65 -3.83
C ASP A 1060 65.37 17.75 -2.73
N ALA A 1061 64.96 17.49 -1.48
CA ALA A 1061 65.81 16.99 -0.43
C ALA A 1061 65.11 15.82 0.28
N GLU A 1062 65.76 14.66 0.23
CA GLU A 1062 65.38 13.38 0.84
C GLU A 1062 65.21 13.42 2.37
N PRO A 1063 64.53 12.41 2.94
CA PRO A 1063 63.97 12.46 4.29
C PRO A 1063 64.98 12.07 5.38
N ALA A 1064 64.89 12.76 6.52
CA ALA A 1064 65.60 12.39 7.74
C ALA A 1064 64.70 11.61 8.70
N GLU A 1065 65.15 10.38 8.93
CA GLU A 1065 64.90 9.43 10.01
C GLU A 1065 64.63 9.97 11.44
N VAL A 1066 63.70 9.25 12.10
CA VAL A 1066 63.59 8.84 13.54
C VAL A 1066 63.52 9.91 14.65
N GLN A 1067 62.57 9.71 15.59
CA GLN A 1067 62.76 9.60 17.07
C GLN A 1067 61.62 10.25 17.86
N SER A 1068 60.76 9.43 18.48
CA SER A 1068 60.76 9.12 19.93
C SER A 1068 59.44 8.48 20.34
#